data_AF-J2XM35-F1
#
_entry.id   AF-J2XM35-F1
#
_cell.length_a   1.000
_cell.length_b   1.000
_cell.length_c   1.000
_cell.angle_alpha   90.00
_cell.angle_beta   90.00
_cell.angle_gamma   90.00
#
_symmetry.space_group_name_H-M   'P 1'
#
loop_
_entity.id
_entity.type
_entity.pdbx_description
1 polymer ?
#
loop_
_entity_poly.entity_id
_entity_poly.type
_entity_poly.pdbx_seq_one_letter_code
_entity_poly.pdbx_strand_id
1 'polypeptide(L)'
;MTTSPNRPSLQLFNQLFDVQRSKEYSALKEYLDDGGAFFSLVEKGARGLERDFNVSAQDAQRFIRAANALAIVVRRQFIERTSCLDEATPYQPSSGLLSIVAGPSYEELFRPNFDLMCPPNALESWTSPAAYLIDLLRWIRDRIETEADGNEIPLHERRHDLKSLMVDANAVYQPASAVDIIVSVLEAFIKEHKPSVADVDEAMSTAHYPNTLPYYRDWTTINHVARLHGMSVGNMARTVDLSFPYFLQHNAKSEESGRALLHGSRLGPYQREMLTEPLLDSLDTEELAPFYRLNFGSHGFDHWQNLNQVKYFCERTNRLALDIEQLLSIRSFVPLRSPNAPDVPLAAEAYQSGSVYINGGLPPSLGIDFRGSISLHRFTQDPHTSSARYDRMNRKIRLDQWLNLPTEHVDALLVAAIKAEDPGAPYLITDKTLQALGLFQDLRERYGCLAEDFAVFIGELSVYGRGETLSSFDRAFNAQALFSTPLQLDGGEFPVFPEPGVETLTVKQICSGLGIDLYTYRHLAQAIARAHTLGTLVRTAPVLSSFYRLVKIARLLGITPVEGLLMLATLGGVSWVNALAGVPRLYVDPEGVLPDTLNVIHALESCVGWCRERELPVLWMLQQVTPVVAPVASANELRLFAQVRSLYPSALLSNAALLMAGVPPLTGGADWLDLLTSLVSRSGLVLAQSPAIELDYPAFARAELDLAVRDGLGEMEPSVRLAIVDTMLAVLLQARAGQVSVVKECVAVYAGLNSELVPAVLDWADMTVYQLLFYVQELADVEEAGADVSWRLEPVIDPFLGRLAEVRRRSAVVVRLELSVELLEDYLSYGYDAWLGSSDKHELTVRTLYYLTVLVRAFGLSQQPPGRLLEYLRAVDALPDPLTGDALSLAREAAAIRLAAFFGWSVQDVRECASQVGNSIGVIRTLTELDLLIRVRVLASANNMDAETIFLMGLLPQALGREAYATAAEHALQSLNETPEELIPDLEEALGQVARMTWIVDKTTLIANKPGEKAVFTVTVTDANLSPLSGVTVYWQSSLGVISKSDTDPSGVATAEFVPGNIMGTATLYCWLDLLEKLQAATLIIGPDPATLEFPSMLMSEVPDREVPFGQSIELFAVMKDRFTNLGIGIPVRWGWEAIPDESGIARDNPQLTIRPDDALTNDKGLTQVDVSSATGGTFEVKIDIELPGNNTVALFEYITFAGPPLLR
;
A
#
# COMPACT_ATOMS: atom_id res chain seq x y z
N MET A 1 38.55 -81.58 -37.24
CA MET A 1 38.08 -81.87 -35.87
C MET A 1 36.57 -82.16 -35.90
N THR A 2 36.14 -83.34 -36.37
CA THR A 2 34.70 -83.62 -36.60
C THR A 2 34.30 -85.08 -36.31
N THR A 3 34.92 -85.74 -35.32
CA THR A 3 34.46 -87.05 -34.82
C THR A 3 34.88 -87.29 -33.36
N SER A 4 34.50 -86.41 -32.43
CA SER A 4 34.66 -86.67 -30.98
C SER A 4 33.37 -86.26 -30.24
N PRO A 5 32.82 -87.11 -29.34
CA PRO A 5 31.62 -86.81 -28.57
C PRO A 5 31.86 -85.79 -27.44
N ASN A 6 33.11 -85.36 -27.23
CA ASN A 6 33.46 -84.44 -26.15
C ASN A 6 33.16 -83.00 -26.55
N ARG A 7 32.69 -82.19 -25.59
CA ARG A 7 32.41 -80.76 -25.82
C ARG A 7 33.70 -80.02 -26.24
N PRO A 8 33.63 -79.02 -27.14
CA PRO A 8 34.81 -78.30 -27.63
C PRO A 8 35.70 -77.71 -26.52
N SER A 9 35.08 -77.24 -25.43
CA SER A 9 35.77 -76.73 -24.24
C SER A 9 36.59 -77.80 -23.52
N LEU A 10 36.04 -79.01 -23.39
CA LEU A 10 36.72 -80.16 -22.80
C LEU A 10 37.84 -80.69 -23.71
N GLN A 11 37.64 -80.63 -25.03
CA GLN A 11 38.67 -80.95 -26.00
C GLN A 11 39.84 -79.96 -25.90
N LEU A 12 39.57 -78.66 -25.78
CA LEU A 12 40.59 -77.63 -25.58
C LEU A 12 41.37 -77.86 -24.28
N PHE A 13 40.68 -78.14 -23.17
CA PHE A 13 41.30 -78.42 -21.88
C PHE A 13 42.24 -79.64 -21.95
N ASN A 14 41.78 -80.74 -22.55
CA ASN A 14 42.58 -81.97 -22.71
C ASN A 14 43.72 -81.82 -23.73
N GLN A 15 43.65 -80.86 -24.65
CA GLN A 15 44.73 -80.55 -25.60
C GLN A 15 45.83 -79.67 -25.00
N LEU A 16 45.46 -78.78 -24.07
CA LEU A 16 46.40 -77.83 -23.47
C LEU A 16 47.07 -78.37 -22.21
N PHE A 17 46.43 -79.32 -21.51
CA PHE A 17 46.93 -79.88 -20.26
C PHE A 17 47.15 -81.39 -20.39
N ASP A 18 48.38 -81.81 -20.11
CA ASP A 18 48.72 -83.24 -20.02
C ASP A 18 48.02 -83.90 -18.82
N VAL A 19 47.91 -85.23 -18.84
CA VAL A 19 47.18 -86.05 -17.84
C VAL A 19 47.53 -85.73 -16.38
N GLN A 20 48.76 -85.27 -16.12
CA GLN A 20 49.22 -84.88 -14.79
C GLN A 20 48.63 -83.53 -14.34
N ARG A 21 48.68 -82.50 -15.20
CA ARG A 21 48.07 -81.18 -14.95
C ARG A 21 46.54 -81.22 -14.97
N SER A 22 45.93 -82.13 -15.75
CA SER A 22 44.49 -82.36 -15.72
C SER A 22 43.97 -82.89 -14.37
N LYS A 23 44.84 -83.53 -13.56
CA LYS A 23 44.51 -83.96 -12.20
C LYS A 23 44.67 -82.82 -11.19
N GLU A 24 45.64 -81.93 -11.41
CA GLU A 24 45.86 -80.74 -10.57
C GLU A 24 44.72 -79.72 -10.72
N TYR A 25 44.19 -79.55 -11.94
CA TYR A 25 43.06 -78.65 -12.23
C TYR A 25 41.72 -79.40 -12.30
N SER A 26 41.47 -80.31 -11.36
CA SER A 26 40.26 -81.14 -11.35
C SER A 26 38.98 -80.32 -11.28
N ALA A 27 38.97 -79.22 -10.52
CA ALA A 27 37.81 -78.34 -10.40
C ALA A 27 37.42 -77.67 -11.73
N LEU A 28 38.39 -77.25 -12.54
CA LEU A 28 38.13 -76.69 -13.87
C LEU A 28 37.62 -77.79 -14.83
N LYS A 29 38.16 -79.01 -14.69
CA LYS A 29 37.75 -80.15 -15.49
C LYS A 29 36.32 -80.59 -15.16
N GLU A 30 35.97 -80.70 -13.88
CA GLU A 30 34.61 -81.00 -13.39
C GLU A 30 33.61 -79.96 -13.89
N TYR A 31 33.94 -78.67 -13.78
CA TYR A 31 33.09 -77.61 -14.33
C TYR A 31 32.81 -77.78 -15.83
N LEU A 32 33.82 -78.17 -16.62
CA LEU A 32 33.68 -78.38 -18.05
C LEU A 32 32.95 -79.69 -18.41
N ASP A 33 33.15 -80.75 -17.62
CA ASP A 33 32.47 -82.04 -17.75
C ASP A 33 30.96 -81.90 -17.44
N ASP A 34 30.62 -81.14 -16.39
CA ASP A 34 29.25 -81.01 -15.88
C ASP A 34 28.32 -80.20 -16.77
N GLY A 35 28.85 -79.35 -17.66
CA GLY A 35 27.96 -78.37 -18.26
C GLY A 35 28.55 -77.04 -18.61
N GLY A 36 29.65 -76.68 -17.95
CA GLY A 36 30.09 -75.30 -17.74
C GLY A 36 30.12 -74.46 -19.01
N ALA A 37 29.57 -73.26 -18.89
CA ALA A 37 29.55 -72.30 -19.99
C ALA A 37 30.98 -71.83 -20.28
N PHE A 38 31.45 -72.16 -21.48
CA PHE A 38 32.80 -71.80 -21.94
C PHE A 38 33.04 -70.28 -21.95
N PHE A 39 32.03 -69.50 -22.36
CA PHE A 39 32.12 -68.03 -22.39
C PHE A 39 32.28 -67.42 -21.01
N SER A 40 31.69 -68.02 -19.97
CA SER A 40 31.85 -67.54 -18.59
C SER A 40 33.28 -67.69 -18.08
N LEU A 41 34.04 -68.69 -18.55
CA LEU A 41 35.48 -68.80 -18.25
C LEU A 41 36.30 -67.73 -18.98
N VAL A 42 35.91 -67.41 -20.21
CA VAL A 42 36.55 -66.35 -21.01
C VAL A 42 36.28 -64.97 -20.39
N GLU A 43 35.06 -64.70 -19.93
CA GLU A 43 34.66 -63.46 -19.26
C GLU A 43 35.45 -63.20 -17.97
N LYS A 44 35.66 -64.26 -17.17
CA LYS A 44 36.46 -64.25 -15.93
C LYS A 44 37.97 -64.02 -16.14
N GLY A 45 38.49 -64.32 -17.33
CA GLY A 45 39.90 -64.12 -17.69
C GLY A 45 40.89 -65.00 -16.91
N ALA A 46 42.18 -64.73 -17.05
CA ALA A 46 43.24 -65.57 -16.45
C ALA A 46 43.25 -65.50 -14.91
N ARG A 47 43.10 -64.31 -14.34
CA ARG A 47 43.01 -64.11 -12.88
C ARG A 47 41.79 -64.80 -12.26
N GLY A 48 40.65 -64.82 -12.96
CA GLY A 48 39.46 -65.53 -12.48
C GLY A 48 39.64 -67.05 -12.47
N LEU A 49 40.41 -67.61 -13.41
CA LEU A 49 40.77 -69.04 -13.38
C LEU A 49 41.77 -69.37 -12.27
N GLU A 50 42.71 -68.47 -11.99
CA GLU A 50 43.63 -68.59 -10.86
C GLU A 50 42.84 -68.61 -9.53
N ARG A 51 41.91 -67.67 -9.35
CA ARG A 51 41.12 -67.53 -8.12
C ARG A 51 40.08 -68.64 -7.93
N ASP A 52 39.25 -68.89 -8.93
CA ASP A 52 38.06 -69.75 -8.79
C ASP A 52 38.38 -71.24 -8.99
N PHE A 53 39.43 -71.56 -9.75
CA PHE A 53 39.78 -72.93 -10.14
C PHE A 53 41.22 -73.33 -9.80
N ASN A 54 41.96 -72.46 -9.10
CA ASN A 54 43.31 -72.70 -8.61
C ASN A 54 44.33 -73.08 -9.72
N VAL A 55 44.12 -72.55 -10.93
CA VAL A 55 45.00 -72.78 -12.08
C VAL A 55 46.26 -71.91 -11.94
N SER A 56 47.44 -72.42 -12.33
CA SER A 56 48.66 -71.60 -12.27
C SER A 56 48.59 -70.43 -13.27
N ALA A 57 49.18 -69.28 -12.93
CA ALA A 57 49.03 -68.06 -13.73
C ALA A 57 49.49 -68.19 -15.20
N GLN A 58 50.56 -68.95 -15.45
CA GLN A 58 51.04 -69.21 -16.81
C GLN A 58 50.07 -70.10 -17.60
N ASP A 59 49.50 -71.10 -16.94
CA ASP A 59 48.60 -72.07 -17.56
C ASP A 59 47.19 -71.47 -17.75
N ALA A 60 46.73 -70.64 -16.84
CA ALA A 60 45.51 -69.84 -16.97
C ALA A 60 45.59 -68.90 -18.17
N GLN A 61 46.72 -68.19 -18.36
CA GLN A 61 46.94 -67.36 -19.55
C GLN A 61 46.96 -68.16 -20.85
N ARG A 62 47.61 -69.33 -20.85
CA ARG A 62 47.63 -70.21 -22.04
C ARG A 62 46.23 -70.69 -22.40
N PHE A 63 45.47 -71.14 -21.41
CA PHE A 63 44.09 -71.57 -21.59
C PHE A 63 43.21 -70.43 -22.10
N ILE A 64 43.28 -69.25 -21.47
CA ILE A 64 42.48 -68.08 -21.87
C ILE A 64 42.85 -67.56 -23.25
N ARG A 65 44.12 -67.58 -23.66
CA ARG A 65 44.51 -67.19 -25.04
C ARG A 65 43.86 -68.10 -26.09
N ALA A 66 43.93 -69.40 -25.87
CA ALA A 66 43.31 -70.36 -26.77
C ALA A 66 41.78 -70.29 -26.70
N ALA A 67 41.22 -70.05 -25.52
CA ALA A 67 39.79 -69.92 -25.32
C ALA A 67 39.23 -68.64 -25.98
N ASN A 68 39.96 -67.52 -25.88
CA ASN A 68 39.66 -66.28 -26.59
C ASN A 68 39.69 -66.46 -28.10
N ALA A 69 40.67 -67.19 -28.64
CA ALA A 69 40.72 -67.48 -30.07
C ALA A 69 39.46 -68.22 -30.54
N LEU A 70 39.00 -69.21 -29.78
CA LEU A 70 37.75 -69.91 -30.05
C LEU A 70 36.52 -69.00 -29.92
N ALA A 71 36.45 -68.19 -28.86
CA ALA A 71 35.36 -67.23 -28.67
C ALA A 71 35.29 -66.20 -29.80
N ILE A 72 36.43 -65.73 -30.30
CA ILE A 72 36.52 -64.81 -31.45
C ILE A 72 36.01 -65.49 -32.72
N VAL A 73 36.36 -66.76 -32.97
CA VAL A 73 35.86 -67.51 -34.13
C VAL A 73 34.34 -67.66 -34.06
N VAL A 74 33.79 -68.03 -32.90
CA VAL A 74 32.33 -68.16 -32.73
C VAL A 74 31.64 -66.80 -32.87
N ARG A 75 32.19 -65.74 -32.26
CA ARG A 75 31.67 -64.37 -32.40
C ARG A 75 31.70 -63.88 -33.85
N ARG A 76 32.79 -64.16 -34.58
CA ARG A 76 32.92 -63.80 -35.99
C ARG A 76 31.90 -64.53 -36.85
N GLN A 77 31.72 -65.84 -36.63
CA GLN A 77 30.68 -66.61 -37.31
C GLN A 77 29.28 -66.09 -36.98
N PHE A 78 29.05 -65.65 -35.75
CA PHE A 78 27.80 -65.02 -35.36
C PHE A 78 27.57 -63.69 -36.10
N ILE A 79 28.55 -62.78 -36.08
CA ILE A 79 28.48 -61.46 -36.76
C ILE A 79 28.31 -61.63 -38.27
N GLU A 80 29.06 -62.54 -38.90
CA GLU A 80 28.95 -62.81 -40.35
C GLU A 80 27.57 -63.37 -40.72
N ARG A 81 26.92 -64.12 -39.82
CA ARG A 81 25.54 -64.60 -40.02
C ARG A 81 24.49 -63.50 -39.79
N THR A 82 24.67 -62.63 -38.80
CA THR A 82 23.72 -61.53 -38.50
C THR A 82 23.85 -60.36 -39.46
N SER A 83 25.06 -60.02 -39.94
CA SER A 83 25.30 -58.89 -40.86
C SER A 83 24.91 -59.16 -42.31
N CYS A 84 24.62 -60.42 -42.66
CA CYS A 84 24.16 -60.81 -44.00
C CYS A 84 22.61 -60.78 -44.15
N LEU A 85 21.88 -60.40 -43.10
CA LEU A 85 20.42 -60.24 -43.12
C LEU A 85 20.06 -58.79 -43.47
N ASP A 86 20.42 -58.34 -44.68
CA ASP A 86 19.93 -57.08 -45.26
C ASP A 86 18.66 -57.38 -46.10
N GLU A 87 17.62 -56.56 -45.94
CA GLU A 87 16.19 -56.77 -46.29
C GLU A 87 15.82 -57.10 -47.76
N ALA A 88 16.76 -57.41 -48.67
CA ALA A 88 16.44 -57.55 -50.10
C ALA A 88 17.15 -58.67 -50.87
N THR A 89 17.73 -59.68 -50.19
CA THR A 89 18.28 -60.85 -50.90
C THR A 89 17.78 -62.18 -50.34
N PRO A 90 17.20 -63.07 -51.17
CA PRO A 90 16.76 -64.38 -50.72
C PRO A 90 17.97 -65.21 -50.29
N TYR A 91 17.84 -65.79 -49.10
CA TYR A 91 18.72 -66.78 -48.45
C TYR A 91 19.57 -67.56 -49.46
N GLN A 92 20.87 -67.25 -49.58
CA GLN A 92 21.81 -68.20 -50.18
C GLN A 92 22.18 -69.22 -49.10
N PRO A 93 21.82 -70.52 -49.25
CA PRO A 93 22.24 -71.53 -48.30
C PRO A 93 23.77 -71.58 -48.28
N SER A 94 24.35 -71.52 -47.08
CA SER A 94 25.79 -71.71 -46.88
C SER A 94 26.24 -72.98 -47.59
N SER A 95 27.04 -72.85 -48.66
CA SER A 95 27.50 -74.00 -49.42
C SER A 95 28.60 -74.75 -48.65
N GLY A 96 28.29 -75.95 -48.16
CA GLY A 96 29.23 -76.86 -47.50
C GLY A 96 28.56 -77.92 -46.61
N LEU A 97 29.24 -79.05 -46.37
CA LEU A 97 28.78 -80.20 -45.56
C LEU A 97 28.35 -79.87 -44.12
N LEU A 98 28.62 -78.65 -43.62
CA LEU A 98 28.25 -78.19 -42.28
C LEU A 98 26.80 -77.68 -42.16
N SER A 99 26.06 -77.50 -43.27
CA SER A 99 24.63 -77.12 -43.24
C SER A 99 23.68 -78.31 -42.98
N ILE A 100 24.20 -79.54 -42.96
CA ILE A 100 23.42 -80.80 -42.85
C ILE A 100 23.21 -81.21 -41.38
N VAL A 101 23.92 -80.59 -40.44
CA VAL A 101 23.73 -80.83 -39.00
C VAL A 101 22.85 -79.72 -38.43
N ALA A 102 21.64 -80.07 -37.99
CA ALA A 102 20.76 -79.19 -37.22
C ALA A 102 21.36 -78.93 -35.83
N GLY A 103 22.36 -78.05 -35.79
CA GLY A 103 22.79 -77.43 -34.54
C GLY A 103 21.80 -76.35 -34.13
N PRO A 104 21.71 -76.00 -32.83
CA PRO A 104 20.79 -74.98 -32.38
C PRO A 104 21.10 -73.66 -33.12
N SER A 105 20.12 -73.16 -33.88
CA SER A 105 20.21 -71.87 -34.54
C SER A 105 19.83 -70.74 -33.58
N TYR A 106 20.34 -69.53 -33.82
CA TYR A 106 19.98 -68.36 -33.01
C TYR A 106 18.46 -68.10 -33.03
N GLU A 107 17.85 -68.29 -34.20
CA GLU A 107 16.41 -68.19 -34.45
C GLU A 107 15.60 -69.19 -33.61
N GLU A 108 16.04 -70.45 -33.51
CA GLU A 108 15.33 -71.47 -32.72
C GLU A 108 15.52 -71.32 -31.21
N LEU A 109 16.69 -70.84 -30.77
CA LEU A 109 17.01 -70.67 -29.35
C LEU A 109 16.37 -69.43 -28.72
N PHE A 110 16.35 -68.31 -29.44
CA PHE A 110 15.93 -67.02 -28.91
C PHE A 110 14.66 -66.46 -29.54
N ARG A 111 14.19 -67.05 -30.66
CA ARG A 111 12.98 -66.63 -31.41
C ARG A 111 12.85 -65.10 -31.56
N PRO A 112 13.88 -64.41 -32.08
CA PRO A 112 13.85 -62.97 -32.25
C PRO A 112 12.80 -62.56 -33.29
N ASN A 113 12.04 -61.50 -33.00
CA ASN A 113 11.14 -60.90 -33.98
C ASN A 113 11.92 -59.84 -34.78
N PHE A 114 12.51 -60.25 -35.91
CA PHE A 114 13.33 -59.36 -36.74
C PHE A 114 12.51 -58.25 -37.42
N ASP A 115 11.20 -58.41 -37.58
CA ASP A 115 10.30 -57.35 -38.06
C ASP A 115 10.18 -56.18 -37.06
N LEU A 116 10.66 -56.37 -35.82
CA LEU A 116 10.73 -55.38 -34.75
C LEU A 116 12.19 -54.96 -34.46
N MET A 117 13.09 -55.00 -35.44
CA MET A 117 14.42 -54.42 -35.26
C MET A 117 14.29 -52.96 -34.85
N CYS A 118 14.92 -52.63 -33.73
CA CYS A 118 14.80 -51.32 -33.15
C CYS A 118 15.56 -50.29 -34.00
N PRO A 119 15.05 -49.05 -34.14
CA PRO A 119 15.77 -48.00 -34.85
C PRO A 119 17.13 -47.71 -34.18
N PRO A 120 18.10 -47.14 -34.91
CA PRO A 120 19.49 -46.96 -34.44
C PRO A 120 19.61 -46.15 -33.13
N ASN A 121 18.61 -45.33 -32.79
CA ASN A 121 18.55 -44.52 -31.58
C ASN A 121 17.52 -45.02 -30.55
N ALA A 122 17.03 -46.26 -30.69
CA ALA A 122 16.13 -46.84 -29.70
C ALA A 122 16.88 -47.19 -28.41
N LEU A 123 16.17 -47.24 -27.28
CA LEU A 123 16.74 -47.60 -25.98
C LEU A 123 17.21 -49.05 -25.97
N GLU A 124 16.43 -49.92 -26.59
CA GLU A 124 16.67 -51.36 -26.74
C GLU A 124 17.78 -51.69 -27.77
N SER A 125 18.31 -50.68 -28.47
CA SER A 125 19.47 -50.87 -29.34
C SER A 125 20.68 -51.30 -28.53
N TRP A 126 21.41 -52.29 -29.04
CA TRP A 126 22.63 -52.79 -28.40
C TRP A 126 23.79 -51.77 -28.44
N THR A 127 23.67 -50.71 -29.25
CA THR A 127 24.59 -49.57 -29.27
C THR A 127 24.03 -48.35 -28.52
N SER A 128 22.91 -48.47 -27.81
CA SER A 128 22.33 -47.36 -27.08
C SER A 128 23.18 -46.94 -25.86
N PRO A 129 23.04 -45.69 -25.38
CA PRO A 129 23.65 -45.27 -24.11
C PRO A 129 23.26 -46.16 -22.93
N ALA A 130 22.03 -46.71 -22.94
CA ALA A 130 21.55 -47.64 -21.92
C ALA A 130 22.30 -48.97 -21.97
N ALA A 131 22.52 -49.54 -23.16
CA ALA A 131 23.31 -50.75 -23.32
C ALA A 131 24.75 -50.55 -22.84
N TYR A 132 25.34 -49.38 -23.15
CA TYR A 132 26.67 -49.01 -22.66
C TYR A 132 26.72 -48.87 -21.13
N LEU A 133 25.72 -48.23 -20.51
CA LEU A 133 25.62 -48.11 -19.05
C LEU A 133 25.55 -49.47 -18.36
N ILE A 134 24.75 -50.41 -18.89
CA ILE A 134 24.64 -51.77 -18.34
C ILE A 134 25.95 -52.52 -18.47
N ASP A 135 26.67 -52.37 -19.58
CA ASP A 135 28.00 -52.98 -19.76
C ASP A 135 29.00 -52.41 -18.73
N LEU A 136 28.99 -51.10 -18.50
CA LEU A 136 29.81 -50.47 -17.46
C LEU A 136 29.47 -50.98 -16.05
N LEU A 137 28.19 -51.10 -15.70
CA LEU A 137 27.77 -51.63 -14.39
C LEU A 137 28.21 -53.08 -14.18
N ARG A 138 28.11 -53.91 -15.22
CA ARG A 138 28.63 -55.30 -15.20
C ARG A 138 30.15 -55.31 -15.05
N TRP A 139 30.85 -54.45 -15.77
CA TRP A 139 32.30 -54.33 -15.69
C TRP A 139 32.78 -53.93 -14.30
N ILE A 140 32.13 -52.95 -13.66
CA ILE A 140 32.44 -52.53 -12.29
C ILE A 140 32.23 -53.69 -11.31
N ARG A 141 31.05 -54.34 -11.36
CA ARG A 141 30.70 -55.46 -10.48
C ARG A 141 31.69 -56.62 -10.64
N ASP A 142 31.98 -57.02 -11.87
CA ASP A 142 32.68 -58.28 -12.14
C ASP A 142 34.21 -58.13 -12.14
N ARG A 143 34.75 -56.94 -12.40
CA ARG A 143 36.21 -56.72 -12.55
C ARG A 143 36.83 -55.72 -11.59
N ILE A 144 36.07 -54.76 -11.06
CA ILE A 144 36.63 -53.79 -10.09
C ILE A 144 36.31 -54.24 -8.68
N GLU A 145 35.03 -54.44 -8.36
CA GLU A 145 34.60 -54.78 -7.00
C GLU A 145 35.10 -56.16 -6.55
N THR A 146 35.37 -57.07 -7.50
CA THR A 146 35.97 -58.38 -7.21
C THR A 146 37.46 -58.35 -6.91
N GLU A 147 38.16 -57.24 -7.19
CA GLU A 147 39.58 -57.01 -6.87
C GLU A 147 39.76 -56.15 -5.60
N ALA A 148 38.68 -55.80 -4.90
CA ALA A 148 38.70 -54.99 -3.68
C ALA A 148 39.28 -55.75 -2.47
N ASP A 149 40.11 -55.08 -1.66
CA ASP A 149 40.79 -55.63 -0.47
C ASP A 149 39.91 -55.58 0.81
N GLY A 150 38.65 -55.15 0.69
CA GLY A 150 37.63 -55.18 1.75
C GLY A 150 37.46 -53.88 2.55
N ASN A 151 38.24 -52.83 2.23
CA ASN A 151 38.11 -51.48 2.79
C ASN A 151 37.43 -50.49 1.83
N GLU A 152 37.09 -50.92 0.61
CA GLU A 152 36.47 -50.13 -0.43
C GLU A 152 34.94 -50.17 -0.32
N ILE A 153 34.30 -49.00 -0.51
CA ILE A 153 32.85 -48.89 -0.50
C ILE A 153 32.33 -49.20 -1.92
N PRO A 154 31.48 -50.22 -2.12
CA PRO A 154 30.95 -50.59 -3.44
C PRO A 154 30.15 -49.45 -4.06
N LEU A 155 29.98 -49.47 -5.40
CA LEU A 155 29.30 -48.39 -6.11
C LEU A 155 27.86 -48.19 -5.60
N HIS A 156 27.17 -49.27 -5.29
CA HIS A 156 25.79 -49.22 -4.83
C HIS A 156 25.63 -48.57 -3.45
N GLU A 157 26.58 -48.75 -2.53
CA GLU A 157 26.56 -48.11 -1.21
C GLU A 157 26.89 -46.62 -1.29
N ARG A 158 27.68 -46.20 -2.29
CA ARG A 158 27.96 -44.78 -2.56
C ARG A 158 26.77 -44.07 -3.23
N ARG A 159 25.98 -44.81 -4.01
CA ARG A 159 24.90 -44.31 -4.87
C ARG A 159 23.73 -45.30 -4.87
N HIS A 160 22.90 -45.21 -3.83
CA HIS A 160 21.74 -46.09 -3.65
C HIS A 160 20.66 -45.89 -4.71
N ASP A 161 20.63 -44.72 -5.35
CA ASP A 161 19.70 -44.32 -6.42
C ASP A 161 19.92 -45.08 -7.74
N LEU A 162 21.17 -45.47 -8.06
CA LEU A 162 21.51 -45.95 -9.41
C LEU A 162 20.82 -47.27 -9.81
N LYS A 163 20.56 -48.17 -8.86
CA LYS A 163 19.92 -49.47 -9.18
C LYS A 163 18.40 -49.38 -9.31
N SER A 164 17.78 -48.38 -8.68
CA SER A 164 16.33 -48.15 -8.74
C SER A 164 15.93 -47.24 -9.90
N LEU A 165 16.90 -46.57 -10.55
CA LEU A 165 16.67 -45.72 -11.70
C LEU A 165 16.03 -46.51 -12.86
N MET A 166 14.84 -46.09 -13.29
CA MET A 166 14.19 -46.65 -14.45
C MET A 166 14.85 -46.14 -15.74
N VAL A 167 15.22 -47.06 -16.64
CA VAL A 167 15.81 -46.72 -17.93
C VAL A 167 14.69 -46.62 -18.97
N ASP A 168 14.15 -45.42 -19.14
CA ASP A 168 13.14 -45.09 -20.15
C ASP A 168 13.61 -43.95 -21.09
N ALA A 169 12.75 -43.55 -22.04
CA ALA A 169 13.09 -42.52 -23.02
C ALA A 169 13.31 -41.15 -22.37
N ASN A 170 12.56 -40.85 -21.30
CA ASN A 170 12.68 -39.59 -20.59
C ASN A 170 14.00 -39.55 -19.81
N ALA A 171 14.36 -40.61 -19.08
CA ALA A 171 15.60 -40.68 -18.32
C ALA A 171 16.87 -40.55 -19.19
N VAL A 172 16.82 -41.00 -20.46
CA VAL A 172 17.98 -40.95 -21.37
C VAL A 172 18.03 -39.67 -22.21
N TYR A 173 16.87 -39.14 -22.63
CA TYR A 173 16.81 -38.03 -23.60
C TYR A 173 16.31 -36.71 -23.04
N GLN A 174 15.64 -36.69 -21.88
CA GLN A 174 15.16 -35.45 -21.27
C GLN A 174 16.35 -34.63 -20.74
N PRO A 175 16.48 -33.35 -21.10
CA PRO A 175 17.46 -32.48 -20.48
C PRO A 175 17.08 -32.26 -19.02
N ALA A 176 18.04 -32.47 -18.12
CA ALA A 176 17.87 -32.26 -16.67
C ALA A 176 19.01 -31.41 -16.11
N SER A 177 18.72 -30.65 -15.06
CA SER A 177 19.74 -29.87 -14.34
C SER A 177 20.67 -30.79 -13.57
N ALA A 178 21.98 -30.54 -13.66
CA ALA A 178 22.96 -31.27 -12.86
C ALA A 178 22.72 -31.06 -11.35
N VAL A 179 22.19 -29.91 -10.94
CA VAL A 179 21.90 -29.61 -9.53
C VAL A 179 20.76 -30.47 -9.02
N ASP A 180 19.67 -30.61 -9.77
CA ASP A 180 18.51 -31.43 -9.37
C ASP A 180 18.90 -32.91 -9.22
N ILE A 181 19.78 -33.38 -10.11
CA ILE A 181 20.37 -34.72 -10.00
C ILE A 181 21.22 -34.81 -8.72
N ILE A 182 22.06 -33.83 -8.42
CA ILE A 182 22.88 -33.85 -7.20
C ILE A 182 22.01 -33.82 -5.95
N VAL A 183 20.99 -32.98 -5.89
CA VAL A 183 20.08 -32.84 -4.75
C VAL A 183 19.33 -34.16 -4.51
N SER A 184 18.72 -34.73 -5.55
CA SER A 184 18.01 -36.02 -5.43
C SER A 184 18.94 -37.16 -4.97
N VAL A 185 20.20 -37.17 -5.44
CA VAL A 185 21.22 -38.11 -4.99
C VAL A 185 21.55 -37.93 -3.51
N LEU A 186 21.74 -36.68 -3.06
CA LEU A 186 22.03 -36.38 -1.66
C LEU A 186 20.86 -36.73 -0.75
N GLU A 187 19.62 -36.44 -1.15
CA GLU A 187 18.42 -36.80 -0.41
C GLU A 187 18.26 -38.31 -0.28
N ALA A 188 18.43 -39.04 -1.38
CA ALA A 188 18.37 -40.50 -1.37
C ALA A 188 19.44 -41.08 -0.42
N PHE A 189 20.65 -40.52 -0.44
CA PHE A 189 21.72 -40.92 0.47
C PHE A 189 21.36 -40.65 1.95
N ILE A 190 20.80 -39.48 2.25
CA ILE A 190 20.39 -39.10 3.62
C ILE A 190 19.26 -40.01 4.13
N LYS A 191 18.23 -40.25 3.31
CA LYS A 191 17.07 -41.10 3.67
C LYS A 191 17.48 -42.52 4.05
N GLU A 192 18.44 -43.10 3.32
CA GLU A 192 18.92 -44.46 3.58
C GLU A 192 19.79 -44.55 4.85
N HIS A 193 20.70 -43.59 5.06
CA HIS A 193 21.66 -43.64 6.16
C HIS A 193 21.13 -43.07 7.48
N LYS A 194 20.07 -42.24 7.42
CA LYS A 194 19.39 -41.67 8.59
C LYS A 194 17.87 -41.79 8.42
N PRO A 195 17.30 -43.01 8.51
CA PRO A 195 15.87 -43.24 8.31
C PRO A 195 14.98 -42.59 9.39
N SER A 196 15.58 -42.08 10.47
CA SER A 196 14.89 -41.28 11.51
C SER A 196 14.56 -39.85 11.07
N VAL A 197 15.15 -39.36 9.97
CA VAL A 197 14.85 -38.03 9.40
C VAL A 197 13.68 -38.19 8.43
N ALA A 198 12.46 -37.91 8.90
CA ALA A 198 11.26 -37.97 8.06
C ALA A 198 11.22 -36.83 7.03
N ASP A 199 11.69 -35.63 7.42
CA ASP A 199 11.78 -34.44 6.58
C ASP A 199 13.21 -33.86 6.63
N VAL A 200 13.85 -33.79 5.46
CA VAL A 200 15.22 -33.28 5.31
C VAL A 200 15.25 -31.76 5.52
N ASP A 201 14.20 -31.05 5.10
CA ASP A 201 14.13 -29.59 5.24
C ASP A 201 14.03 -29.18 6.70
N GLU A 202 13.21 -29.86 7.50
CA GLU A 202 13.12 -29.63 8.95
C GLU A 202 14.45 -29.96 9.67
N ALA A 203 15.14 -31.01 9.23
CA ALA A 203 16.44 -31.35 9.79
C ALA A 203 17.50 -30.27 9.49
N MET A 204 17.46 -29.67 8.29
CA MET A 204 18.38 -28.59 7.91
C MET A 204 18.06 -27.26 8.60
N SER A 205 16.79 -26.99 8.89
CA SER A 205 16.37 -25.76 9.56
C SER A 205 16.71 -25.77 11.06
N THR A 206 16.82 -26.95 11.68
CA THR A 206 17.14 -27.11 13.10
C THR A 206 18.61 -27.45 13.38
N ALA A 207 19.36 -27.90 12.38
CA ALA A 207 20.77 -28.24 12.54
C ALA A 207 21.66 -26.99 12.67
N HIS A 208 22.63 -27.04 13.57
CA HIS A 208 23.63 -25.97 13.75
C HIS A 208 24.96 -26.32 13.06
N TYR A 209 25.33 -27.60 12.94
CA TYR A 209 26.53 -28.03 12.25
C TYR A 209 26.17 -28.84 10.99
N PRO A 210 26.81 -28.60 9.83
CA PRO A 210 27.93 -27.67 9.57
C PRO A 210 27.59 -26.18 9.73
N ASN A 211 28.61 -25.33 9.87
CA ASN A 211 28.50 -23.89 10.18
C ASN A 211 27.68 -23.05 9.16
N THR A 212 27.32 -23.64 8.02
CA THR A 212 26.45 -23.04 6.99
C THR A 212 24.96 -23.11 7.34
N LEU A 213 24.56 -23.95 8.28
CA LEU A 213 23.19 -24.11 8.77
C LEU A 213 22.91 -23.12 9.93
N PRO A 214 21.66 -22.87 10.36
CA PRO A 214 20.40 -23.42 9.87
C PRO A 214 20.04 -22.89 8.47
N TYR A 215 19.48 -23.77 7.64
CA TYR A 215 18.89 -23.40 6.35
C TYR A 215 17.38 -23.62 6.41
N TYR A 216 16.61 -22.52 6.32
CA TYR A 216 15.16 -22.57 6.31
C TYR A 216 14.63 -22.16 4.94
N ARG A 217 14.12 -23.14 4.19
CA ARG A 217 13.67 -22.99 2.81
C ARG A 217 12.64 -21.87 2.65
N ASP A 218 11.58 -21.89 3.46
CA ASP A 218 10.46 -20.96 3.25
C ASP A 218 10.89 -19.49 3.45
N TRP A 219 11.72 -19.21 4.47
CA TRP A 219 12.33 -17.89 4.62
C TRP A 219 13.25 -17.52 3.45
N THR A 220 14.08 -18.45 2.98
CA THR A 220 14.99 -18.17 1.87
C THR A 220 14.24 -17.86 0.59
N THR A 221 13.13 -18.56 0.34
CA THR A 221 12.18 -18.27 -0.73
C THR A 221 11.58 -16.88 -0.61
N ILE A 222 10.96 -16.54 0.53
CA ILE A 222 10.33 -15.23 0.78
C ILE A 222 11.35 -14.09 0.59
N ASN A 223 12.53 -14.24 1.19
CA ASN A 223 13.59 -13.23 1.10
C ASN A 223 14.16 -13.15 -0.32
N HIS A 224 14.17 -14.25 -1.07
CA HIS A 224 14.59 -14.25 -2.48
C HIS A 224 13.58 -13.49 -3.36
N VAL A 225 12.28 -13.77 -3.23
CA VAL A 225 11.22 -13.06 -3.95
C VAL A 225 11.27 -11.56 -3.61
N ALA A 226 11.34 -11.19 -2.33
CA ALA A 226 11.49 -9.80 -1.94
C ALA A 226 12.73 -9.12 -2.58
N ARG A 227 13.87 -9.83 -2.66
CA ARG A 227 15.10 -9.31 -3.31
C ARG A 227 14.95 -9.14 -4.81
N LEU A 228 14.26 -10.05 -5.50
CA LEU A 228 14.02 -9.93 -6.95
C LEU A 228 13.30 -8.61 -7.27
N HIS A 229 12.40 -8.17 -6.38
CA HIS A 229 11.69 -6.90 -6.48
C HIS A 229 12.44 -5.70 -5.88
N GLY A 230 13.71 -5.86 -5.46
CA GLY A 230 14.50 -4.78 -4.85
C GLY A 230 14.04 -4.36 -3.45
N MET A 231 13.37 -5.26 -2.73
CA MET A 231 12.79 -5.00 -1.41
C MET A 231 13.33 -5.96 -0.33
N SER A 232 13.00 -5.66 0.93
CA SER A 232 13.16 -6.58 2.07
C SER A 232 11.79 -6.97 2.62
N VAL A 233 11.71 -8.07 3.36
CA VAL A 233 10.48 -8.45 4.10
C VAL A 233 10.10 -7.36 5.11
N GLY A 234 11.09 -6.65 5.65
CA GLY A 234 10.88 -5.45 6.47
C GLY A 234 10.20 -4.31 5.71
N ASN A 235 10.41 -4.16 4.40
CA ASN A 235 9.64 -3.20 3.60
C ASN A 235 8.19 -3.62 3.46
N MET A 236 7.91 -4.91 3.20
CA MET A 236 6.54 -5.43 3.14
C MET A 236 5.80 -5.19 4.46
N ALA A 237 6.45 -5.49 5.60
CA ALA A 237 5.89 -5.27 6.92
C ALA A 237 5.50 -3.80 7.18
N ARG A 238 6.28 -2.84 6.66
CA ARG A 238 5.95 -1.41 6.75
C ARG A 238 4.81 -1.03 5.82
N THR A 239 4.79 -1.58 4.61
CA THR A 239 3.74 -1.33 3.60
C THR A 239 2.35 -1.73 4.12
N VAL A 240 2.26 -2.79 4.93
CA VAL A 240 0.98 -3.27 5.48
C VAL A 240 0.59 -2.64 6.81
N ASP A 241 1.51 -1.93 7.48
CA ASP A 241 1.23 -1.26 8.75
C ASP A 241 0.39 0.00 8.52
N LEU A 242 -0.76 0.09 9.20
CA LEU A 242 -1.68 1.23 9.14
C LEU A 242 -1.06 2.54 9.68
N SER A 243 -0.09 2.43 10.61
CA SER A 243 0.58 3.58 11.23
C SER A 243 1.74 4.14 10.41
N PHE A 244 2.12 3.47 9.31
CA PHE A 244 3.15 3.93 8.39
C PHE A 244 2.60 5.07 7.51
N PRO A 245 3.38 6.13 7.21
CA PRO A 245 4.79 6.29 7.55
C PRO A 245 5.03 6.82 8.96
N TYR A 246 6.05 6.28 9.62
CA TYR A 246 6.31 6.56 11.03
C TYR A 246 6.77 7.99 11.32
N PHE A 247 7.18 8.77 10.32
CA PHE A 247 7.52 10.17 10.52
C PHE A 247 6.32 11.06 10.89
N LEU A 248 5.09 10.55 10.72
CA LEU A 248 3.86 11.21 11.19
C LEU A 248 3.54 10.89 12.65
N GLN A 249 4.22 9.92 13.24
CA GLN A 249 4.03 9.51 14.64
C GLN A 249 4.98 10.29 15.54
N HIS A 250 4.52 10.70 16.72
CA HIS A 250 5.29 11.54 17.65
C HIS A 250 6.68 10.96 17.99
N ASN A 251 6.77 9.63 18.10
CA ASN A 251 7.98 8.91 18.52
C ASN A 251 8.70 8.18 17.39
N ALA A 252 8.36 8.46 16.13
CA ALA A 252 8.89 7.77 14.96
C ALA A 252 8.67 6.23 14.97
N LYS A 253 7.75 5.72 15.79
CA LYS A 253 7.53 4.28 16.02
C LYS A 253 6.06 3.90 15.94
N SER A 254 5.81 2.65 15.55
CA SER A 254 4.56 1.90 15.76
C SER A 254 4.85 0.63 16.54
N GLU A 255 3.82 -0.12 16.94
CA GLU A 255 3.99 -1.46 17.54
C GLU A 255 4.77 -2.40 16.60
N GLU A 256 4.57 -2.28 15.28
CA GLU A 256 5.17 -3.14 14.27
C GLU A 256 6.52 -2.65 13.72
N SER A 257 6.90 -1.42 14.02
CA SER A 257 8.16 -0.82 13.54
C SER A 257 9.40 -1.65 13.89
N GLY A 258 9.44 -2.23 15.10
CA GLY A 258 10.52 -3.12 15.54
C GLY A 258 10.55 -4.43 14.76
N ARG A 259 9.38 -5.04 14.50
CA ARG A 259 9.24 -6.26 13.69
C ARG A 259 9.71 -6.03 12.26
N ALA A 260 9.32 -4.90 11.67
CA ALA A 260 9.76 -4.53 10.33
C ALA A 260 11.29 -4.39 10.25
N LEU A 261 11.92 -3.71 11.21
CA LEU A 261 13.37 -3.60 11.28
C LEU A 261 14.05 -4.97 11.45
N LEU A 262 13.50 -5.85 12.30
CA LEU A 262 14.02 -7.21 12.46
C LEU A 262 13.97 -8.01 11.16
N HIS A 263 12.86 -7.97 10.43
CA HIS A 263 12.74 -8.63 9.12
C HIS A 263 13.63 -7.97 8.06
N GLY A 264 13.92 -6.68 8.20
CA GLY A 264 14.91 -5.95 7.39
C GLY A 264 16.34 -6.48 7.52
N SER A 265 16.68 -7.18 8.61
CA SER A 265 18.04 -7.77 8.81
C SER A 265 18.37 -8.86 7.78
N ARG A 266 17.35 -9.39 7.08
CA ARG A 266 17.42 -10.53 6.14
C ARG A 266 17.78 -11.87 6.79
N LEU A 267 17.75 -11.94 8.12
CA LEU A 267 17.98 -13.16 8.90
C LEU A 267 16.65 -13.89 9.17
N GLY A 268 16.63 -15.19 8.94
CA GLY A 268 15.44 -16.03 9.17
C GLY A 268 15.18 -16.30 10.65
N PRO A 269 13.99 -16.80 11.01
CA PRO A 269 13.61 -17.01 12.42
C PRO A 269 14.63 -17.86 13.19
N TYR A 270 15.06 -19.00 12.64
CA TYR A 270 16.08 -19.87 13.25
C TYR A 270 17.45 -19.20 13.41
N GLN A 271 17.85 -18.35 12.45
CA GLN A 271 19.11 -17.60 12.53
C GLN A 271 19.04 -16.54 13.63
N ARG A 272 17.90 -15.85 13.75
CA ARG A 272 17.68 -14.85 14.81
C ARG A 272 17.66 -15.52 16.19
N GLU A 273 16.91 -16.61 16.34
CA GLU A 273 16.82 -17.38 17.59
C GLU A 273 18.21 -17.78 18.08
N MET A 274 19.02 -18.42 17.22
CA MET A 274 20.41 -18.80 17.51
C MET A 274 21.27 -17.62 17.97
N LEU A 275 21.13 -16.44 17.35
CA LEU A 275 21.91 -15.26 17.72
C LEU A 275 21.50 -14.70 19.08
N THR A 276 20.22 -14.82 19.45
CA THR A 276 19.63 -14.28 20.68
C THR A 276 19.65 -15.24 21.88
N GLU A 277 20.10 -16.48 21.70
CA GLU A 277 20.22 -17.46 22.79
C GLU A 277 21.03 -16.93 23.99
N PRO A 278 20.76 -17.37 25.23
CA PRO A 278 21.60 -17.04 26.38
C PRO A 278 23.07 -17.41 26.12
N LEU A 279 24.00 -16.58 26.58
CA LEU A 279 25.43 -16.85 26.42
C LEU A 279 25.87 -18.02 27.30
N LEU A 280 26.63 -18.94 26.73
CA LEU A 280 27.26 -20.00 27.48
C LEU A 280 28.47 -19.47 28.27
N ASP A 281 28.32 -19.36 29.59
CA ASP A 281 29.41 -19.01 30.51
C ASP A 281 29.47 -20.00 31.68
N SER A 282 29.87 -21.23 31.36
CA SER A 282 29.95 -22.35 32.31
C SER A 282 31.33 -23.01 32.25
N LEU A 283 31.70 -23.63 33.38
CA LEU A 283 32.87 -24.50 33.52
C LEU A 283 32.45 -25.98 33.64
N ASP A 284 31.16 -26.28 33.62
CA ASP A 284 30.66 -27.65 33.76
C ASP A 284 30.77 -28.41 32.42
N THR A 285 31.51 -29.52 32.41
CA THR A 285 31.67 -30.35 31.21
C THR A 285 30.34 -30.95 30.74
N GLU A 286 29.38 -31.18 31.64
CA GLU A 286 28.05 -31.69 31.28
C GLU A 286 27.22 -30.68 30.48
N GLU A 287 27.45 -29.37 30.67
CA GLU A 287 26.82 -28.29 29.91
C GLU A 287 27.60 -27.94 28.63
N LEU A 288 28.94 -27.97 28.70
CA LEU A 288 29.82 -27.61 27.58
C LEU A 288 29.80 -28.64 26.44
N ALA A 289 29.82 -29.94 26.77
CA ALA A 289 29.94 -30.99 25.75
C ALA A 289 28.73 -31.03 24.78
N PRO A 290 27.46 -30.90 25.23
CA PRO A 290 26.32 -30.77 24.34
C PRO A 290 26.41 -29.54 23.42
N PHE A 291 26.81 -28.38 23.95
CA PHE A 291 26.93 -27.14 23.18
C PHE A 291 27.95 -27.28 22.03
N TYR A 292 29.16 -27.76 22.33
CA TYR A 292 30.21 -27.91 21.31
C TYR A 292 29.86 -28.99 20.28
N ARG A 293 29.17 -30.05 20.72
CA ARG A 293 28.65 -31.08 19.81
C ARG A 293 27.63 -30.48 18.84
N LEU A 294 26.69 -29.69 19.35
CA LEU A 294 25.64 -29.07 18.55
C LEU A 294 26.21 -28.06 17.55
N ASN A 295 27.02 -27.11 18.01
CA ASN A 295 27.48 -25.97 17.20
C ASN A 295 28.72 -26.24 16.33
N PHE A 296 29.61 -27.13 16.76
CA PHE A 296 30.88 -27.42 16.08
C PHE A 296 31.03 -28.87 15.61
N GLY A 297 30.04 -29.75 15.84
CA GLY A 297 30.07 -31.13 15.36
C GLY A 297 31.17 -31.99 16.00
N SER A 298 31.59 -31.69 17.23
CA SER A 298 32.60 -32.48 17.96
C SER A 298 32.00 -33.79 18.48
N HIS A 299 32.07 -34.86 17.67
CA HIS A 299 31.58 -36.21 18.02
C HIS A 299 32.72 -37.21 18.25
N GLY A 300 32.52 -38.17 19.16
CA GLY A 300 33.35 -39.38 19.25
C GLY A 300 34.77 -39.17 19.79
N PHE A 301 35.78 -39.71 19.06
CA PHE A 301 37.21 -39.60 19.40
C PHE A 301 37.75 -38.16 19.33
N ASP A 302 37.00 -37.25 18.70
CA ASP A 302 37.34 -35.83 18.61
C ASP A 302 36.86 -35.08 19.84
N HIS A 303 37.77 -34.77 20.76
CA HIS A 303 37.44 -34.00 21.96
C HIS A 303 37.17 -32.54 21.62
N TRP A 304 36.09 -31.96 22.18
CA TRP A 304 35.76 -30.54 22.05
C TRP A 304 36.89 -29.62 22.54
N GLN A 305 37.76 -30.11 23.43
CA GLN A 305 38.98 -29.41 23.86
C GLN A 305 39.96 -29.12 22.72
N ASN A 306 39.92 -29.90 21.63
CA ASN A 306 40.75 -29.66 20.44
C ASN A 306 40.33 -28.44 19.65
N LEU A 307 39.19 -27.79 19.96
CA LEU A 307 38.79 -26.52 19.34
C LEU A 307 39.78 -25.38 19.60
N ASN A 308 40.68 -25.52 20.58
CA ASN A 308 41.80 -24.59 20.73
C ASN A 308 42.86 -24.73 19.62
N GLN A 309 42.88 -25.82 18.85
CA GLN A 309 43.84 -26.02 17.78
C GLN A 309 43.33 -25.34 16.50
N VAL A 310 44.11 -24.40 15.96
CA VAL A 310 43.68 -23.55 14.84
C VAL A 310 43.25 -24.38 13.62
N LYS A 311 44.00 -25.44 13.28
CA LYS A 311 43.65 -26.34 12.17
C LYS A 311 42.28 -27.00 12.38
N TYR A 312 42.07 -27.58 13.56
CA TYR A 312 40.82 -28.27 13.89
C TYR A 312 39.64 -27.28 13.92
N PHE A 313 39.84 -26.09 14.49
CA PHE A 313 38.84 -25.03 14.49
C PHE A 313 38.47 -24.59 13.06
N CYS A 314 39.46 -24.41 12.18
CA CYS A 314 39.26 -24.08 10.76
C CYS A 314 38.43 -25.15 10.04
N GLU A 315 38.71 -26.44 10.26
CA GLU A 315 37.96 -27.57 9.69
C GLU A 315 36.49 -27.57 10.14
N ARG A 316 36.21 -27.27 11.43
CA ARG A 316 34.84 -27.24 11.96
C ARG A 316 34.04 -26.00 11.55
N THR A 317 34.70 -24.87 11.35
CA THR A 317 34.05 -23.59 11.02
C THR A 317 34.03 -23.27 9.53
N ASN A 318 34.71 -24.09 8.70
CA ASN A 318 34.93 -23.86 7.27
C ASN A 318 35.60 -22.49 7.00
N ARG A 319 36.66 -22.19 7.76
CA ARG A 319 37.43 -20.94 7.65
C ARG A 319 38.90 -21.21 7.37
N LEU A 320 39.56 -20.25 6.73
CA LEU A 320 41.00 -20.31 6.52
C LEU A 320 41.75 -19.70 7.71
N ALA A 321 43.01 -20.09 7.90
CA ALA A 321 43.82 -19.58 9.00
C ALA A 321 43.97 -18.03 8.96
N LEU A 322 44.03 -17.43 7.77
CA LEU A 322 44.08 -15.97 7.60
C LEU A 322 42.79 -15.30 8.10
N ASP A 323 41.63 -15.93 7.84
CA ASP A 323 40.33 -15.42 8.32
C ASP A 323 40.29 -15.43 9.86
N ILE A 324 40.93 -16.42 10.50
CA ILE A 324 41.05 -16.48 11.97
C ILE A 324 41.99 -15.40 12.50
N GLU A 325 43.10 -15.11 11.81
CA GLU A 325 43.97 -13.98 12.16
C GLU A 325 43.23 -12.64 12.05
N GLN A 326 42.35 -12.50 11.04
CA GLN A 326 41.48 -11.35 10.88
C GLN A 326 40.38 -11.31 11.96
N LEU A 327 39.79 -12.45 12.32
CA LEU A 327 38.76 -12.59 13.35
C LEU A 327 39.28 -12.12 14.72
N LEU A 328 40.54 -12.42 15.03
CA LEU A 328 41.20 -12.09 16.29
C LEU A 328 41.97 -10.76 16.27
N SER A 329 42.02 -10.08 15.12
CA SER A 329 42.75 -8.82 14.93
C SER A 329 44.22 -8.90 15.36
N ILE A 330 44.93 -9.93 14.88
CA ILE A 330 46.34 -10.16 15.17
C ILE A 330 47.23 -9.99 13.93
N ARG A 331 48.56 -9.88 14.12
CA ARG A 331 49.56 -9.69 13.05
C ARG A 331 49.27 -8.48 12.16
N SER A 332 49.07 -8.68 10.85
CA SER A 332 48.79 -7.62 9.87
C SER A 332 47.48 -6.88 10.13
N PHE A 333 46.65 -7.43 11.01
CA PHE A 333 45.31 -6.97 11.31
C PHE A 333 45.18 -6.32 12.69
N VAL A 334 46.30 -6.03 13.36
CA VAL A 334 46.32 -5.40 14.69
C VAL A 334 45.73 -3.99 14.62
N PRO A 335 44.84 -3.61 15.57
CA PRO A 335 44.31 -2.26 15.65
C PRO A 335 45.43 -1.28 16.02
N LEU A 336 45.54 -0.19 15.26
CA LEU A 336 46.51 0.88 15.49
C LEU A 336 45.78 2.13 15.97
N ARG A 337 46.13 2.61 17.17
CA ARG A 337 45.59 3.86 17.72
C ARG A 337 46.06 5.05 16.88
N SER A 338 45.14 5.97 16.61
CA SER A 338 45.49 7.26 16.03
C SER A 338 46.54 8.00 16.87
N PRO A 339 47.54 8.65 16.24
CA PRO A 339 48.46 9.55 16.93
C PRO A 339 47.76 10.83 17.42
N ASN A 340 46.58 11.15 16.86
CA ASN A 340 45.81 12.36 17.15
C ASN A 340 44.77 12.16 18.27
N ALA A 341 44.80 11.02 18.97
CA ALA A 341 43.99 10.73 20.15
C ALA A 341 44.89 10.47 21.38
N PRO A 342 45.51 11.53 21.96
CA PRO A 342 46.49 11.39 23.04
C PRO A 342 45.89 10.86 24.35
N ASP A 343 44.62 11.17 24.64
CA ASP A 343 43.95 10.82 25.91
C ASP A 343 43.57 9.33 26.01
N VAL A 344 43.63 8.59 24.90
CA VAL A 344 43.31 7.16 24.85
C VAL A 344 44.57 6.34 25.16
N PRO A 345 44.54 5.30 26.03
CA PRO A 345 45.72 4.51 26.37
C PRO A 345 46.51 3.98 25.15
N LEU A 346 47.85 3.97 25.24
CA LEU A 346 48.76 3.58 24.14
C LEU A 346 48.69 2.10 23.74
N ALA A 347 48.31 1.20 24.65
CA ALA A 347 48.24 -0.23 24.39
C ALA A 347 46.92 -0.56 23.68
N ALA A 348 46.89 -0.38 22.36
CA ALA A 348 45.79 -0.84 21.53
C ALA A 348 45.76 -2.37 21.52
N GLU A 349 44.73 -2.95 22.13
CA GLU A 349 44.52 -4.38 22.17
C GLU A 349 43.24 -4.75 21.41
N ALA A 350 43.17 -5.97 20.88
CA ALA A 350 42.04 -6.46 20.09
C ALA A 350 40.69 -6.45 20.86
N TYR A 351 40.70 -6.40 22.20
CA TYR A 351 39.50 -6.22 23.01
C TYR A 351 38.91 -4.80 22.95
N GLN A 352 39.66 -3.79 22.47
CA GLN A 352 39.20 -2.40 22.37
C GLN A 352 38.75 -2.01 20.96
N SER A 353 39.27 -2.69 19.92
CA SER A 353 38.88 -2.48 18.53
C SER A 353 39.14 -3.71 17.66
N GLY A 354 38.25 -3.97 16.69
CA GLY A 354 38.39 -5.00 15.65
C GLY A 354 37.85 -6.38 16.05
N SER A 355 38.06 -6.80 17.31
CA SER A 355 37.56 -8.07 17.86
C SER A 355 36.92 -7.88 19.24
N VAL A 356 36.24 -6.76 19.44
CA VAL A 356 35.70 -6.36 20.75
C VAL A 356 34.59 -7.33 21.19
N TYR A 357 33.70 -7.70 20.27
CA TYR A 357 32.57 -8.58 20.56
C TYR A 357 33.06 -9.94 21.09
N ILE A 358 34.00 -10.58 20.40
CA ILE A 358 34.53 -11.90 20.79
C ILE A 358 35.18 -11.85 22.17
N ASN A 359 35.97 -10.81 22.44
CA ASN A 359 36.65 -10.63 23.71
C ASN A 359 35.72 -10.13 24.83
N GLY A 360 34.48 -9.77 24.51
CA GLY A 360 33.53 -9.18 25.46
C GLY A 360 34.00 -7.84 26.03
N GLY A 361 34.84 -7.11 25.30
CA GLY A 361 35.46 -5.87 25.77
C GLY A 361 36.44 -6.04 26.95
N LEU A 362 36.89 -7.26 27.26
CA LEU A 362 37.71 -7.56 28.44
C LEU A 362 39.13 -8.05 28.06
N PRO A 363 40.19 -7.56 28.74
CA PRO A 363 41.54 -8.12 28.63
C PRO A 363 41.69 -9.45 29.41
N PRO A 364 42.66 -10.32 29.06
CA PRO A 364 43.52 -10.24 27.88
C PRO A 364 42.78 -10.63 26.60
N SER A 365 43.26 -10.13 25.46
CA SER A 365 42.70 -10.48 24.14
C SER A 365 43.01 -11.95 23.76
N LEU A 366 42.07 -12.61 23.08
CA LEU A 366 42.28 -13.94 22.51
C LEU A 366 43.30 -13.83 21.36
N GLY A 367 44.32 -14.69 21.38
CA GLY A 367 45.37 -14.72 20.35
C GLY A 367 45.73 -16.14 19.96
N ILE A 368 46.73 -16.27 19.10
CA ILE A 368 47.29 -17.56 18.68
C ILE A 368 48.73 -17.68 19.19
N ASP A 369 49.01 -18.77 19.89
CA ASP A 369 50.39 -19.18 20.17
C ASP A 369 50.96 -19.89 18.93
N PHE A 370 51.93 -19.22 18.29
CA PHE A 370 52.64 -19.71 17.12
C PHE A 370 53.88 -20.55 17.46
N ARG A 371 54.10 -20.87 18.75
CA ARG A 371 55.22 -21.71 19.19
C ARG A 371 54.95 -23.18 18.82
N GLY A 372 55.37 -23.62 17.63
CA GLY A 372 55.25 -25.00 17.17
C GLY A 372 55.19 -25.12 15.64
N SER A 373 54.95 -26.33 15.11
CA SER A 373 54.57 -26.51 13.70
C SER A 373 53.15 -25.95 13.45
N ILE A 374 52.77 -25.68 12.19
CA ILE A 374 51.44 -25.13 11.84
C ILE A 374 50.29 -25.98 12.40
N SER A 375 50.48 -27.30 12.48
CA SER A 375 49.56 -28.26 13.10
C SER A 375 49.43 -28.16 14.63
N LEU A 376 50.28 -27.37 15.28
CA LEU A 376 50.36 -27.15 16.72
C LEU A 376 49.99 -25.73 17.13
N HIS A 377 49.64 -24.84 16.19
CA HIS A 377 49.14 -23.50 16.53
C HIS A 377 47.86 -23.62 17.35
N ARG A 378 47.83 -22.96 18.51
CA ARG A 378 46.71 -23.03 19.46
C ARG A 378 46.25 -21.65 19.89
N PHE A 379 44.97 -21.50 20.20
CA PHE A 379 44.48 -20.32 20.88
C PHE A 379 45.09 -20.19 22.27
N THR A 380 45.31 -18.95 22.71
CA THR A 380 45.90 -18.64 24.03
C THR A 380 45.01 -19.06 25.20
N GLN A 381 43.72 -19.27 24.95
CA GLN A 381 42.73 -19.72 25.93
C GLN A 381 42.00 -20.96 25.42
N ASP A 382 41.75 -21.90 26.33
CA ASP A 382 41.09 -23.18 26.03
C ASP A 382 39.55 -23.06 26.10
N PRO A 383 38.82 -23.93 25.37
CA PRO A 383 37.36 -23.90 25.33
C PRO A 383 36.67 -24.27 26.65
N HIS A 384 37.39 -24.81 27.63
CA HIS A 384 36.82 -25.12 28.94
C HIS A 384 36.81 -23.88 29.83
N THR A 385 37.90 -23.10 29.84
CA THR A 385 38.02 -21.90 30.70
C THR A 385 37.42 -20.65 30.07
N SER A 386 37.20 -20.63 28.75
CA SER A 386 36.73 -19.45 28.00
C SER A 386 35.53 -19.76 27.09
N SER A 387 34.56 -20.53 27.59
CA SER A 387 33.38 -20.98 26.84
C SER A 387 32.58 -19.84 26.20
N ALA A 388 32.40 -18.72 26.91
CA ALA A 388 31.75 -17.52 26.39
C ALA A 388 32.41 -16.96 25.11
N ARG A 389 33.74 -17.06 24.98
CA ARG A 389 34.44 -16.58 23.77
C ARG A 389 34.19 -17.50 22.57
N TYR A 390 34.13 -18.81 22.79
CA TYR A 390 33.83 -19.76 21.71
C TYR A 390 32.37 -19.67 21.26
N ASP A 391 31.43 -19.38 22.17
CA ASP A 391 30.05 -19.06 21.80
C ASP A 391 29.97 -17.80 20.94
N ARG A 392 30.59 -16.70 21.39
CA ARG A 392 30.65 -15.46 20.57
C ARG A 392 31.34 -15.68 19.22
N MET A 393 32.39 -16.51 19.15
CA MET A 393 33.00 -16.89 17.87
C MET A 393 32.02 -17.67 16.97
N ASN A 394 31.25 -18.62 17.50
CA ASN A 394 30.23 -19.35 16.75
C ASN A 394 29.22 -18.38 16.10
N ARG A 395 28.65 -17.47 16.91
CA ARG A 395 27.68 -16.47 16.44
C ARG A 395 28.29 -15.49 15.44
N LYS A 396 29.49 -14.97 15.74
CA LYS A 396 30.18 -13.97 14.92
C LYS A 396 30.56 -14.52 13.55
N ILE A 397 31.12 -15.73 13.49
CA ILE A 397 31.56 -16.34 12.22
C ILE A 397 30.36 -16.57 11.28
N ARG A 398 29.21 -16.99 11.84
CA ARG A 398 27.96 -17.15 11.07
C ARG A 398 27.43 -15.82 10.60
N LEU A 399 27.36 -14.83 11.49
CA LEU A 399 26.88 -13.50 11.14
C LEU A 399 27.72 -12.84 10.05
N ASP A 400 29.06 -12.99 10.11
CA ASP A 400 29.97 -12.50 9.06
C ASP A 400 29.65 -13.12 7.70
N GLN A 401 29.32 -14.41 7.67
CA GLN A 401 28.90 -15.12 6.47
C GLN A 401 27.53 -14.66 5.97
N TRP A 402 26.54 -14.55 6.85
CA TRP A 402 25.17 -14.19 6.47
C TRP A 402 25.05 -12.74 5.98
N LEU A 403 25.77 -11.80 6.61
CA LEU A 403 25.82 -10.40 6.16
C LEU A 403 26.73 -10.18 4.95
N ASN A 404 27.59 -11.16 4.66
CA ASN A 404 28.65 -11.09 3.65
C ASN A 404 29.47 -9.79 3.80
N LEU A 405 30.05 -9.61 4.99
CA LEU A 405 30.85 -8.45 5.36
C LEU A 405 32.19 -8.86 6.00
N PRO A 406 33.23 -8.01 5.87
CA PRO A 406 34.47 -8.20 6.61
C PRO A 406 34.22 -8.25 8.13
N THR A 407 34.96 -9.10 8.83
CA THR A 407 34.77 -9.32 10.27
C THR A 407 34.83 -8.04 11.10
N GLU A 408 35.73 -7.11 10.76
CA GLU A 408 35.87 -5.84 11.48
C GLU A 408 34.63 -4.95 11.38
N HIS A 409 33.98 -4.94 10.21
CA HIS A 409 32.81 -4.12 9.97
C HIS A 409 31.63 -4.62 10.79
N VAL A 410 31.43 -5.93 10.84
CA VAL A 410 30.35 -6.49 11.66
C VAL A 410 30.70 -6.47 13.15
N ASP A 411 31.98 -6.52 13.55
CA ASP A 411 32.37 -6.21 14.94
C ASP A 411 32.00 -4.76 15.30
N ALA A 412 32.36 -3.79 14.47
CA ALA A 412 32.02 -2.37 14.67
C ALA A 412 30.50 -2.14 14.75
N LEU A 413 29.71 -2.76 13.86
CA LEU A 413 28.25 -2.67 13.88
C LEU A 413 27.66 -3.24 15.17
N LEU A 414 28.08 -4.44 15.58
CA LEU A 414 27.61 -5.08 16.81
C LEU A 414 27.97 -4.24 18.05
N VAL A 415 29.22 -3.79 18.13
CA VAL A 415 29.72 -3.01 19.27
C VAL A 415 29.00 -1.68 19.38
N ALA A 416 28.77 -0.99 18.26
CA ALA A 416 28.03 0.26 18.25
C ALA A 416 26.58 0.05 18.70
N ALA A 417 25.89 -0.96 18.18
CA ALA A 417 24.51 -1.27 18.58
C ALA A 417 24.39 -1.66 20.07
N ILE A 418 25.26 -2.55 20.55
CA ILE A 418 25.25 -3.01 21.95
C ILE A 418 25.53 -1.85 22.90
N LYS A 419 26.52 -1.00 22.60
CA LYS A 419 26.83 0.17 23.44
C LYS A 419 25.74 1.24 23.41
N ALA A 420 25.02 1.36 22.29
CA ALA A 420 23.90 2.28 22.15
C ALA A 420 22.66 1.82 22.94
N GLU A 421 22.47 0.51 23.09
CA GLU A 421 21.47 -0.08 24.00
C GLU A 421 21.88 0.18 25.47
N ASP A 422 23.03 -0.35 25.90
CA ASP A 422 23.60 -0.05 27.20
C ASP A 422 25.15 -0.11 27.14
N PRO A 423 25.87 0.99 27.46
CA PRO A 423 27.33 1.01 27.52
C PRO A 423 27.94 -0.02 28.48
N GLY A 424 27.18 -0.45 29.49
CA GLY A 424 27.58 -1.48 30.45
C GLY A 424 27.12 -2.89 30.09
N ALA A 425 26.44 -3.08 28.95
CA ALA A 425 25.83 -4.35 28.58
C ALA A 425 26.89 -5.46 28.45
N PRO A 426 26.56 -6.69 28.88
CA PRO A 426 27.31 -7.85 28.40
C PRO A 426 27.16 -7.91 26.87
N TYR A 427 28.26 -8.14 26.13
CA TYR A 427 28.27 -8.22 24.66
C TYR A 427 27.44 -9.42 24.14
N LEU A 428 26.13 -9.26 24.19
CA LEU A 428 25.08 -10.20 23.76
C LEU A 428 24.36 -9.59 22.55
N ILE A 429 23.89 -10.45 21.65
CA ILE A 429 23.06 -10.00 20.53
C ILE A 429 21.61 -10.05 20.99
N THR A 430 20.97 -8.89 20.97
CA THR A 430 19.57 -8.68 21.33
C THR A 430 18.72 -8.41 20.08
N ASP A 431 17.39 -8.39 20.23
CA ASP A 431 16.51 -7.94 19.15
C ASP A 431 16.85 -6.52 18.69
N LYS A 432 17.25 -5.62 19.58
CA LYS A 432 17.70 -4.26 19.23
C LYS A 432 18.95 -4.26 18.36
N THR A 433 19.89 -5.14 18.67
CA THR A 433 21.07 -5.35 17.82
C THR A 433 20.67 -5.81 16.43
N LEU A 434 19.72 -6.74 16.31
CA LEU A 434 19.21 -7.23 15.03
C LEU A 434 18.39 -6.16 14.26
N GLN A 435 17.63 -5.31 14.96
CA GLN A 435 16.93 -4.15 14.38
C GLN A 435 17.91 -3.14 13.79
N ALA A 436 19.03 -2.88 14.48
CA ALA A 436 20.09 -2.01 13.97
C ALA A 436 20.71 -2.59 12.69
N LEU A 437 20.96 -3.90 12.64
CA LEU A 437 21.41 -4.58 11.42
C LEU A 437 20.37 -4.47 10.29
N GLY A 438 19.07 -4.50 10.61
CA GLY A 438 18.01 -4.30 9.64
C GLY A 438 18.00 -2.93 9.01
N LEU A 439 18.07 -1.86 9.82
CA LEU A 439 18.20 -0.50 9.28
C LEU A 439 19.48 -0.34 8.45
N PHE A 440 20.58 -0.94 8.91
CA PHE A 440 21.83 -0.93 8.17
C PHE A 440 21.68 -1.57 6.78
N GLN A 441 21.05 -2.75 6.67
CA GLN A 441 20.86 -3.42 5.39
C GLN A 441 19.96 -2.60 4.46
N ASP A 442 18.87 -2.03 4.98
CA ASP A 442 17.98 -1.15 4.21
C ASP A 442 18.78 0.07 3.65
N LEU A 443 19.62 0.71 4.47
CA LEU A 443 20.45 1.85 4.03
C LEU A 443 21.60 1.44 3.10
N ARG A 444 22.20 0.26 3.32
CA ARG A 444 23.28 -0.29 2.49
C ARG A 444 22.79 -0.55 1.08
N GLU A 445 21.63 -1.17 0.94
CA GLU A 445 21.10 -1.58 -0.36
C GLU A 445 20.52 -0.41 -1.15
N ARG A 446 19.84 0.54 -0.48
CA ARG A 446 19.21 1.69 -1.15
C ARG A 446 20.16 2.86 -1.40
N TYR A 447 21.06 3.15 -0.46
CA TYR A 447 21.89 4.36 -0.48
C TYR A 447 23.40 4.07 -0.50
N GLY A 448 23.82 2.79 -0.47
CA GLY A 448 25.24 2.43 -0.44
C GLY A 448 25.93 2.76 0.90
N CYS A 449 25.17 2.78 2.00
CA CYS A 449 25.71 3.06 3.33
C CYS A 449 26.85 2.08 3.71
N LEU A 450 27.99 2.63 4.11
CA LEU A 450 29.13 1.84 4.59
C LEU A 450 28.90 1.41 6.04
N ALA A 451 29.34 0.20 6.40
CA ALA A 451 29.21 -0.33 7.76
C ALA A 451 29.89 0.57 8.81
N GLU A 452 31.05 1.14 8.48
CA GLU A 452 31.76 2.08 9.34
C GLU A 452 30.97 3.37 9.57
N ASP A 453 30.31 3.90 8.54
CA ASP A 453 29.48 5.11 8.65
C ASP A 453 28.25 4.84 9.52
N PHE A 454 27.58 3.70 9.30
CA PHE A 454 26.42 3.32 10.10
C PHE A 454 26.78 3.08 11.58
N ALA A 455 27.93 2.45 11.85
CA ALA A 455 28.41 2.29 13.23
C ALA A 455 28.58 3.65 13.94
N VAL A 456 28.94 4.71 13.21
CA VAL A 456 29.00 6.08 13.76
C VAL A 456 27.61 6.69 13.92
N PHE A 457 26.64 6.35 13.06
CA PHE A 457 25.25 6.83 13.18
C PHE A 457 24.60 6.44 14.51
N ILE A 458 24.94 5.25 15.02
CA ILE A 458 24.45 4.75 16.30
C ILE A 458 25.53 4.73 17.39
N GLY A 459 26.72 5.26 17.14
CA GLY A 459 27.87 5.14 18.04
C GLY A 459 28.88 6.28 17.90
N GLU A 460 30.16 5.98 18.10
CA GLU A 460 31.27 6.94 18.04
C GLU A 460 32.23 6.64 16.89
N LEU A 461 32.91 7.67 16.38
CA LEU A 461 34.01 7.53 15.43
C LEU A 461 35.15 6.71 16.03
N SER A 462 35.55 5.65 15.34
CA SER A 462 36.71 4.86 15.73
C SER A 462 37.99 5.71 15.66
N VAL A 463 38.72 5.72 16.78
CA VAL A 463 40.08 6.27 16.91
C VAL A 463 41.15 5.25 16.51
N TYR A 464 40.75 4.04 16.11
CA TYR A 464 41.63 2.95 15.71
C TYR A 464 41.53 2.70 14.20
N GLY A 465 42.69 2.60 13.54
CA GLY A 465 42.83 2.09 12.18
C GLY A 465 43.32 0.63 12.19
N ARG A 466 43.56 0.05 11.02
CA ARG A 466 44.01 -1.35 10.89
C ARG A 466 45.08 -1.52 9.83
N GLY A 467 46.22 -2.10 10.20
CA GLY A 467 47.33 -2.28 9.27
C GLY A 467 47.77 -0.93 8.69
N GLU A 468 47.60 -0.71 7.39
CA GLU A 468 47.93 0.55 6.72
C GLU A 468 46.76 1.55 6.66
N THR A 469 45.54 1.13 7.02
CA THR A 469 44.36 2.03 6.98
C THR A 469 44.34 2.95 8.19
N LEU A 470 44.16 4.25 7.94
CA LEU A 470 43.99 5.25 8.98
C LEU A 470 42.67 5.07 9.73
N SER A 471 42.63 5.51 10.98
CA SER A 471 41.41 5.52 11.80
C SER A 471 40.27 6.30 11.10
N SER A 472 39.02 5.94 11.39
CA SER A 472 37.87 6.66 10.82
C SER A 472 37.88 8.14 11.20
N PHE A 473 38.32 8.46 12.42
CA PHE A 473 38.56 9.84 12.85
C PHE A 473 39.57 10.58 11.95
N ASP A 474 40.73 9.99 11.72
CA ASP A 474 41.77 10.62 10.88
C ASP A 474 41.36 10.69 9.41
N ARG A 475 40.66 9.69 8.89
CA ARG A 475 40.10 9.75 7.53
C ARG A 475 39.08 10.88 7.37
N ALA A 476 38.29 11.16 8.41
CA ALA A 476 37.28 12.21 8.37
C ALA A 476 37.87 13.62 8.52
N PHE A 477 38.81 13.82 9.45
CA PHE A 477 39.27 15.17 9.81
C PHE A 477 40.73 15.48 9.46
N ASN A 478 41.57 14.46 9.25
CA ASN A 478 43.03 14.59 9.09
C ASN A 478 43.58 13.98 7.79
N ALA A 479 42.72 13.55 6.84
CA ALA A 479 43.14 12.82 5.64
C ALA A 479 44.01 13.65 4.68
N GLN A 480 43.78 14.97 4.63
CA GLN A 480 44.57 15.89 3.82
C GLN A 480 45.41 16.76 4.74
N ALA A 481 46.71 16.88 4.45
CA ALA A 481 47.65 17.75 5.17
C ALA A 481 47.43 19.24 4.82
N LEU A 482 46.18 19.71 4.90
CA LEU A 482 45.77 21.09 4.62
C LEU A 482 46.23 22.07 5.70
N PHE A 483 46.43 21.57 6.93
CA PHE A 483 46.81 22.36 8.09
C PHE A 483 48.15 21.88 8.64
N SER A 484 48.94 22.81 9.21
CA SER A 484 50.25 22.51 9.81
C SER A 484 50.16 21.60 11.04
N THR A 485 49.02 21.63 11.73
CA THR A 485 48.72 20.81 12.91
C THR A 485 47.45 20.01 12.64
N PRO A 486 47.45 18.69 12.87
CA PRO A 486 46.23 17.87 12.76
C PRO A 486 45.24 18.19 13.89
N LEU A 487 43.97 17.87 13.68
CA LEU A 487 42.94 17.97 14.71
C LEU A 487 43.15 16.85 15.75
N GLN A 488 43.27 17.22 17.03
CA GLN A 488 43.49 16.30 18.15
C GLN A 488 42.28 16.17 19.06
N LEU A 489 42.03 14.96 19.56
CA LEU A 489 41.07 14.61 20.61
C LEU A 489 41.73 14.73 21.99
N ASP A 490 41.90 15.96 22.47
CA ASP A 490 42.59 16.33 23.73
C ASP A 490 41.66 17.04 24.73
N GLY A 491 40.35 17.03 24.47
CA GLY A 491 39.35 17.71 25.31
C GLY A 491 39.38 19.23 25.28
N GLY A 492 40.18 19.88 24.42
CA GLY A 492 40.25 21.33 24.37
C GLY A 492 38.95 22.00 23.90
N GLU A 493 38.62 23.17 24.46
CA GLU A 493 37.40 23.91 24.17
C GLU A 493 37.44 24.68 22.84
N PHE A 494 36.29 24.85 22.19
CA PHE A 494 36.09 25.68 21.00
C PHE A 494 34.67 26.28 20.97
N PRO A 495 34.47 27.44 20.29
CA PRO A 495 33.23 28.21 20.39
C PRO A 495 32.10 27.63 19.52
N VAL A 496 30.87 27.74 20.04
CA VAL A 496 29.63 27.48 19.26
C VAL A 496 29.44 28.57 18.19
N PHE A 497 29.66 29.83 18.58
CA PHE A 497 29.61 30.99 17.69
C PHE A 497 30.99 31.66 17.66
N PRO A 498 31.78 31.49 16.58
CA PRO A 498 33.07 32.17 16.47
C PRO A 498 32.86 33.66 16.24
N GLU A 499 33.63 34.49 16.96
CA GLU A 499 33.58 35.95 16.86
C GLU A 499 34.03 36.42 15.46
N PRO A 500 33.42 37.48 14.91
CA PRO A 500 33.83 38.03 13.62
C PRO A 500 35.30 38.48 13.65
N GLY A 501 36.15 37.87 12.81
CA GLY A 501 37.57 38.21 12.70
C GLY A 501 38.52 37.40 13.59
N VAL A 502 38.01 36.54 14.47
CA VAL A 502 38.83 35.60 15.26
C VAL A 502 38.81 34.24 14.57
N GLU A 503 39.91 33.88 13.90
CA GLU A 503 40.00 32.58 13.22
C GLU A 503 40.24 31.45 14.22
N THR A 504 39.22 30.64 14.49
CA THR A 504 39.40 29.42 15.30
C THR A 504 39.85 28.24 14.41
N LEU A 505 41.08 27.77 14.60
CA LEU A 505 41.67 26.66 13.83
C LEU A 505 40.79 25.40 13.87
N THR A 506 40.29 25.00 15.04
CA THR A 506 39.42 23.82 15.22
C THR A 506 38.17 23.88 14.35
N VAL A 507 37.51 25.05 14.29
CA VAL A 507 36.30 25.24 13.47
C VAL A 507 36.64 25.10 12.00
N LYS A 508 37.75 25.67 11.54
CA LYS A 508 38.23 25.50 10.15
C LYS A 508 38.53 24.05 9.81
N GLN A 509 39.15 23.30 10.73
CA GLN A 509 39.43 21.88 10.56
C GLN A 509 38.15 21.05 10.46
N ILE A 510 37.16 21.29 11.32
CA ILE A 510 35.84 20.62 11.26
C ILE A 510 35.13 20.96 9.95
N CYS A 511 35.06 22.23 9.58
CA CYS A 511 34.47 22.69 8.32
C CYS A 511 35.15 22.06 7.10
N SER A 512 36.48 21.98 7.10
CA SER A 512 37.24 21.38 6.00
C SER A 512 37.08 19.86 5.94
N GLY A 513 37.17 19.15 7.07
CA GLY A 513 37.05 17.69 7.11
C GLY A 513 35.65 17.21 6.74
N LEU A 514 34.63 17.94 7.18
CA LEU A 514 33.25 17.63 6.82
C LEU A 514 32.81 18.30 5.52
N GLY A 515 33.59 19.20 4.91
CA GLY A 515 33.20 19.95 3.71
C GLY A 515 31.93 20.78 3.91
N ILE A 516 31.82 21.52 5.01
CA ILE A 516 30.70 22.41 5.34
C ILE A 516 31.18 23.85 5.51
N ASP A 517 30.29 24.81 5.32
CA ASP A 517 30.57 26.22 5.53
C ASP A 517 30.35 26.65 6.99
N LEU A 518 30.74 27.89 7.31
CA LEU A 518 30.62 28.43 8.67
C LEU A 518 29.16 28.61 9.09
N TYR A 519 28.26 28.87 8.14
CA TYR A 519 26.83 29.01 8.40
C TYR A 519 26.24 27.67 8.86
N THR A 520 26.48 26.59 8.11
CA THR A 520 26.06 25.24 8.49
C THR A 520 26.67 24.83 9.81
N TYR A 521 27.96 25.11 10.03
CA TYR A 521 28.61 24.82 11.32
C TYR A 521 27.86 25.45 12.50
N ARG A 522 27.45 26.72 12.43
CA ARG A 522 26.77 27.40 13.55
C ARG A 522 25.47 26.72 13.94
N HIS A 523 24.66 26.31 12.96
CA HIS A 523 23.39 25.61 13.21
C HIS A 523 23.62 24.24 13.85
N LEU A 524 24.58 23.47 13.32
CA LEU A 524 24.93 22.16 13.88
C LEU A 524 25.54 22.30 15.28
N ALA A 525 26.46 23.24 15.47
CA ALA A 525 27.12 23.49 16.75
C ALA A 525 26.11 23.88 17.85
N GLN A 526 25.12 24.70 17.51
CA GLN A 526 24.05 25.08 18.43
C GLN A 526 23.19 23.87 18.83
N ALA A 527 22.81 23.02 17.88
CA ALA A 527 22.06 21.80 18.15
C ALA A 527 22.85 20.83 19.03
N ILE A 528 24.14 20.61 18.74
CA ILE A 528 25.03 19.72 19.47
C ILE A 528 25.29 20.24 20.89
N ALA A 529 25.57 21.54 21.06
CA ALA A 529 25.79 22.12 22.38
C ALA A 529 24.55 21.94 23.28
N ARG A 530 23.35 22.12 22.73
CA ARG A 530 22.09 21.86 23.45
C ARG A 530 21.91 20.38 23.80
N ALA A 531 22.15 19.48 22.85
CA ALA A 531 21.96 18.04 23.05
C ALA A 531 22.93 17.44 24.07
N HIS A 532 24.16 17.95 24.16
CA HIS A 532 25.15 17.55 25.16
C HIS A 532 25.08 18.38 26.46
N THR A 533 24.16 19.35 26.57
CA THR A 533 24.03 20.26 27.72
C THR A 533 25.31 21.06 28.04
N LEU A 534 26.05 21.45 27.00
CA LEU A 534 27.33 22.17 27.11
C LEU A 534 27.18 23.65 26.76
N GLY A 535 27.91 24.52 27.47
CA GLY A 535 28.02 25.95 27.14
C GLY A 535 29.04 26.24 26.02
N THR A 536 30.16 25.53 26.03
CA THR A 536 31.22 25.54 25.00
C THR A 536 31.47 24.11 24.52
N LEU A 537 31.86 23.93 23.25
CA LEU A 537 32.11 22.61 22.69
C LEU A 537 33.53 22.14 23.05
N VAL A 538 33.72 20.83 23.24
CA VAL A 538 35.00 20.21 23.59
C VAL A 538 35.45 19.22 22.52
N ARG A 539 36.77 19.14 22.28
CA ARG A 539 37.38 18.22 21.29
C ARG A 539 37.39 16.77 21.80
N THR A 540 36.21 16.16 21.86
CA THR A 540 36.00 14.76 22.27
C THR A 540 35.37 13.93 21.15
N ALA A 541 35.53 12.60 21.22
CA ALA A 541 34.96 11.69 20.23
C ALA A 541 33.41 11.80 20.12
N PRO A 542 32.63 11.90 21.22
CA PRO A 542 31.18 12.08 21.14
C PRO A 542 30.76 13.33 20.37
N VAL A 543 31.40 14.48 20.64
CA VAL A 543 31.05 15.77 20.02
C VAL A 543 31.36 15.76 18.51
N LEU A 544 32.55 15.30 18.12
CA LEU A 544 32.90 15.22 16.70
C LEU A 544 32.11 14.15 15.95
N SER A 545 31.72 13.07 16.62
CA SER A 545 30.80 12.07 16.06
C SER A 545 29.42 12.66 15.80
N SER A 546 28.91 13.55 16.66
CA SER A 546 27.64 14.26 16.41
C SER A 546 27.69 15.11 15.14
N PHE A 547 28.78 15.87 14.93
CA PHE A 547 28.96 16.62 13.68
C PHE A 547 29.03 15.69 12.47
N TYR A 548 29.77 14.59 12.58
CA TYR A 548 29.87 13.59 11.52
C TYR A 548 28.51 13.00 11.16
N ARG A 549 27.73 12.54 12.16
CA ARG A 549 26.39 11.98 11.99
C ARG A 549 25.44 12.92 11.26
N LEU A 550 25.27 14.15 11.76
CA LEU A 550 24.33 15.12 11.20
C LEU A 550 24.67 15.47 9.74
N VAL A 551 25.96 15.51 9.39
CA VAL A 551 26.39 15.79 8.02
C VAL A 551 26.27 14.56 7.12
N LYS A 552 26.69 13.38 7.59
CA LYS A 552 26.76 12.17 6.77
C LYS A 552 25.41 11.54 6.53
N ILE A 553 24.51 11.54 7.50
CA ILE A 553 23.12 11.08 7.32
C ILE A 553 22.43 11.96 6.27
N ALA A 554 22.51 13.29 6.41
CA ALA A 554 21.93 14.22 5.44
C ALA A 554 22.44 13.97 4.01
N ARG A 555 23.76 13.81 3.85
CA ARG A 555 24.38 13.52 2.55
C ARG A 555 23.99 12.17 1.98
N LEU A 556 23.90 11.13 2.81
CA LEU A 556 23.45 9.80 2.39
C LEU A 556 22.05 9.87 1.78
N LEU A 557 21.17 10.70 2.37
CA LEU A 557 19.81 10.92 1.90
C LEU A 557 19.70 11.93 0.75
N GLY A 558 20.79 12.62 0.39
CA GLY A 558 20.83 13.61 -0.69
C GLY A 558 20.29 15.00 -0.32
N ILE A 559 20.27 15.34 0.97
CA ILE A 559 19.83 16.66 1.48
C ILE A 559 20.98 17.42 2.16
N THR A 560 20.81 18.72 2.37
CA THR A 560 21.77 19.52 3.13
C THR A 560 21.68 19.25 4.64
N PRO A 561 22.77 19.41 5.41
CA PRO A 561 22.73 19.20 6.86
C PRO A 561 21.76 20.12 7.59
N VAL A 562 21.53 21.33 7.07
CA VAL A 562 20.57 22.28 7.63
C VAL A 562 19.13 21.83 7.38
N GLU A 563 18.81 21.35 6.16
CA GLU A 563 17.50 20.75 5.88
C GLU A 563 17.24 19.54 6.77
N GLY A 564 18.23 18.68 6.97
CA GLY A 564 18.11 17.53 7.89
C GLY A 564 17.81 17.95 9.33
N LEU A 565 18.51 18.98 9.84
CA LEU A 565 18.27 19.51 11.18
C LEU A 565 16.88 20.15 11.32
N LEU A 566 16.46 20.93 10.32
CA LEU A 566 15.13 21.54 10.27
C LEU A 566 14.04 20.47 10.23
N MET A 567 14.21 19.43 9.42
CA MET A 567 13.28 18.32 9.32
C MET A 567 13.10 17.58 10.66
N LEU A 568 14.19 17.28 11.36
CA LEU A 568 14.12 16.67 12.70
C LEU A 568 13.34 17.57 13.68
N ALA A 569 13.61 18.88 13.66
CA ALA A 569 12.93 19.84 14.51
C ALA A 569 11.44 20.00 14.17
N THR A 570 11.05 19.92 12.89
CA THR A 570 9.64 20.03 12.48
C THR A 570 8.84 18.76 12.74
N LEU A 571 9.44 17.58 12.60
CA LEU A 571 8.72 16.30 12.72
C LEU A 571 8.54 15.87 14.18
N GLY A 572 9.59 15.98 15.00
CA GLY A 572 9.55 15.52 16.39
C GLY A 572 10.23 16.44 17.39
N GLY A 573 10.52 17.68 16.99
CA GLY A 573 11.02 18.70 17.90
C GLY A 573 12.42 18.41 18.44
N VAL A 574 12.65 18.88 19.67
CA VAL A 574 13.98 18.83 20.31
C VAL A 574 14.42 17.40 20.62
N SER A 575 13.49 16.47 20.89
CA SER A 575 13.84 15.07 21.22
C SER A 575 14.47 14.35 20.03
N TRP A 576 13.95 14.56 18.81
CA TRP A 576 14.52 13.96 17.59
C TRP A 576 15.87 14.58 17.22
N VAL A 577 16.02 15.90 17.39
CA VAL A 577 17.31 16.56 17.22
C VAL A 577 18.34 16.00 18.20
N ASN A 578 17.96 15.83 19.47
CA ASN A 578 18.84 15.29 20.50
C ASN A 578 19.22 13.82 20.25
N ALA A 579 18.36 13.01 19.63
CA ALA A 579 18.66 11.62 19.30
C ALA A 579 19.89 11.49 18.35
N LEU A 580 20.09 12.44 17.43
CA LEU A 580 21.21 12.42 16.49
C LEU A 580 22.36 13.37 16.86
N ALA A 581 22.03 14.55 17.41
CA ALA A 581 23.01 15.55 17.84
C ALA A 581 23.65 15.19 19.20
N GLY A 582 22.96 14.44 20.06
CA GLY A 582 23.46 13.93 21.33
C GLY A 582 24.14 12.58 21.20
N VAL A 583 24.21 11.81 22.28
CA VAL A 583 24.70 10.43 22.28
C VAL A 583 23.57 9.50 21.83
N PRO A 584 23.73 8.73 20.74
CA PRO A 584 22.73 7.79 20.26
C PRO A 584 22.33 6.77 21.32
N ARG A 585 21.03 6.48 21.41
CA ARG A 585 20.48 5.48 22.32
C ARG A 585 19.44 4.61 21.62
N LEU A 586 19.48 3.32 21.92
CA LEU A 586 18.48 2.33 21.52
C LEU A 586 17.60 2.03 22.74
N TYR A 587 16.53 2.80 22.91
CA TYR A 587 15.69 2.68 24.09
C TYR A 587 14.82 1.43 24.05
N VAL A 588 14.74 0.75 25.18
CA VAL A 588 13.68 -0.23 25.49
C VAL A 588 12.65 0.51 26.35
N ASP A 589 11.86 1.38 25.73
CA ASP A 589 10.91 2.21 26.46
C ASP A 589 9.47 1.71 26.25
N PRO A 590 8.85 1.10 27.29
CA PRO A 590 7.44 0.71 27.26
C PRO A 590 6.48 1.91 27.33
N GLU A 591 6.89 3.05 27.90
CA GLU A 591 6.06 4.26 28.02
C GLU A 591 6.18 5.18 26.79
N GLY A 592 7.27 5.03 26.01
CA GLY A 592 7.49 5.73 24.74
C GLY A 592 7.68 7.23 24.86
N VAL A 593 8.41 7.69 25.87
CA VAL A 593 8.67 9.12 26.10
C VAL A 593 9.83 9.63 25.26
N LEU A 594 10.81 8.77 24.92
CA LEU A 594 11.98 9.13 24.12
C LEU A 594 12.05 8.37 22.78
N PRO A 595 12.38 9.05 21.67
CA PRO A 595 12.47 8.41 20.37
C PRO A 595 13.74 7.55 20.26
N ASP A 596 13.60 6.34 19.72
CA ASP A 596 14.73 5.43 19.40
C ASP A 596 15.52 5.99 18.20
N THR A 597 16.85 6.00 18.29
CA THR A 597 17.70 6.56 17.23
C THR A 597 17.49 5.88 15.88
N LEU A 598 17.26 4.56 15.85
CA LEU A 598 17.01 3.82 14.60
C LEU A 598 15.72 4.31 13.93
N ASN A 599 14.68 4.50 14.73
CA ASN A 599 13.38 4.96 14.28
C ASN A 599 13.45 6.40 13.75
N VAL A 600 14.22 7.28 14.40
CA VAL A 600 14.45 8.66 13.93
C VAL A 600 15.18 8.67 12.59
N ILE A 601 16.23 7.85 12.42
CA ILE A 601 16.96 7.75 11.14
C ILE A 601 16.03 7.23 10.04
N HIS A 602 15.24 6.19 10.34
CA HIS A 602 14.28 5.64 9.40
C HIS A 602 13.17 6.63 9.05
N ALA A 603 12.61 7.36 10.02
CA ALA A 603 11.60 8.40 9.79
C ALA A 603 12.14 9.52 8.89
N LEU A 604 13.39 9.94 9.12
CA LEU A 604 14.07 10.92 8.27
C LEU A 604 14.23 10.38 6.83
N GLU A 605 14.69 9.14 6.69
CA GLU A 605 14.82 8.45 5.39
C GLU A 605 13.47 8.35 4.66
N SER A 606 12.42 7.93 5.37
CA SER A 606 11.07 7.80 4.83
C SER A 606 10.46 9.15 4.43
N CYS A 607 10.70 10.22 5.19
CA CYS A 607 10.20 11.56 4.85
C CYS A 607 10.90 12.13 3.60
N VAL A 608 12.23 11.93 3.49
CA VAL A 608 12.99 12.31 2.29
C VAL A 608 12.57 11.46 1.09
N GLY A 609 12.35 10.16 1.30
CA GLY A 609 11.80 9.24 0.30
C GLY A 609 10.46 9.72 -0.24
N TRP A 610 9.51 10.03 0.65
CA TRP A 610 8.21 10.61 0.28
C TRP A 610 8.35 11.91 -0.51
N CYS A 611 9.19 12.85 -0.06
CA CYS A 611 9.44 14.09 -0.79
C CYS A 611 9.97 13.82 -2.21
N ARG A 612 10.89 12.87 -2.35
CA ARG A 612 11.46 12.49 -3.65
C ARG A 612 10.42 11.84 -4.57
N GLU A 613 9.62 10.91 -4.04
CA GLU A 613 8.56 10.22 -4.78
C GLU A 613 7.45 11.17 -5.26
N ARG A 614 7.18 12.23 -4.50
CA ARG A 614 6.19 13.27 -4.84
C ARG A 614 6.78 14.47 -5.56
N GLU A 615 8.07 14.41 -5.90
CA GLU A 615 8.82 15.52 -6.51
C GLU A 615 8.72 16.83 -5.72
N LEU A 616 8.56 16.76 -4.39
CA LEU A 616 8.52 17.92 -3.50
C LEU A 616 9.95 18.26 -3.07
N PRO A 617 10.47 19.47 -3.38
CA PRO A 617 11.74 19.89 -2.82
C PRO A 617 11.64 19.91 -1.28
N VAL A 618 12.60 19.28 -0.60
CA VAL A 618 12.58 19.13 0.87
C VAL A 618 12.48 20.48 1.56
N LEU A 619 13.29 21.47 1.15
CA LEU A 619 13.21 22.82 1.69
C LEU A 619 11.84 23.46 1.49
N TRP A 620 11.20 23.24 0.33
CA TRP A 620 9.87 23.78 0.07
C TRP A 620 8.83 23.18 1.02
N MET A 621 8.86 21.87 1.24
CA MET A 621 7.98 21.17 2.18
C MET A 621 8.14 21.73 3.60
N LEU A 622 9.39 21.86 4.06
CA LEU A 622 9.68 22.41 5.40
C LEU A 622 9.18 23.86 5.54
N GLN A 623 9.31 24.68 4.50
CA GLN A 623 8.79 26.05 4.49
C GLN A 623 7.26 26.11 4.57
N GLN A 624 6.54 25.17 3.95
CA GLN A 624 5.07 25.16 4.00
C GLN A 624 4.52 24.73 5.36
N VAL A 625 5.23 23.85 6.08
CA VAL A 625 4.75 23.32 7.35
C VAL A 625 5.22 24.15 8.55
N THR A 626 6.37 24.82 8.45
CA THR A 626 6.88 25.67 9.53
C THR A 626 5.96 26.90 9.72
N PRO A 627 5.57 27.25 10.95
CA PRO A 627 4.75 28.43 11.21
C PRO A 627 5.40 29.70 10.69
N VAL A 628 4.62 30.59 10.06
CA VAL A 628 5.15 31.85 9.56
C VAL A 628 5.39 32.82 10.71
N VAL A 629 6.62 33.33 10.82
CA VAL A 629 6.91 34.50 11.67
C VAL A 629 6.44 35.73 10.91
N ALA A 630 5.60 36.56 11.56
CA ALA A 630 4.95 37.72 10.94
C ALA A 630 5.96 38.55 10.10
N PRO A 631 5.79 38.58 8.77
CA PRO A 631 6.76 39.22 7.90
C PRO A 631 6.58 40.75 7.90
N VAL A 632 7.65 41.47 7.56
CA VAL A 632 7.54 42.87 7.12
C VAL A 632 6.90 42.89 5.73
N ALA A 633 5.99 43.85 5.46
CA ALA A 633 5.34 43.97 4.16
C ALA A 633 6.37 44.04 3.02
N SER A 634 6.29 43.09 2.08
CA SER A 634 7.12 43.07 0.89
C SER A 634 6.48 43.87 -0.25
N ALA A 635 7.22 44.03 -1.35
CA ALA A 635 6.71 44.74 -2.53
C ALA A 635 5.44 44.10 -3.12
N ASN A 636 5.21 42.79 -2.89
CA ASN A 636 4.03 42.10 -3.39
C ASN A 636 2.78 42.42 -2.56
N GLU A 637 2.87 42.48 -1.22
CA GLU A 637 1.76 42.89 -0.37
C GLU A 637 1.35 44.34 -0.68
N LEU A 638 2.33 45.24 -0.88
CA LEU A 638 2.04 46.63 -1.25
C LEU A 638 1.32 46.76 -2.60
N ARG A 639 1.66 45.91 -3.58
CA ARG A 639 0.95 45.86 -4.87
C ARG A 639 -0.48 45.35 -4.72
N LEU A 640 -0.69 44.31 -3.91
CA LEU A 640 -2.03 43.80 -3.59
C LEU A 640 -2.89 44.92 -3.00
N PHE A 641 -2.37 45.65 -2.01
CA PHE A 641 -3.11 46.75 -1.37
C PHE A 641 -3.47 47.86 -2.37
N ALA A 642 -2.53 48.24 -3.24
CA ALA A 642 -2.79 49.24 -4.29
C ALA A 642 -3.87 48.79 -5.29
N GLN A 643 -3.85 47.51 -5.71
CA GLN A 643 -4.87 46.96 -6.62
C GLN A 643 -6.25 46.93 -5.98
N VAL A 644 -6.35 46.41 -4.75
CA VAL A 644 -7.61 46.38 -3.98
C VAL A 644 -8.17 47.80 -3.85
N ARG A 645 -7.33 48.78 -3.45
CA ARG A 645 -7.71 50.20 -3.32
C ARG A 645 -8.30 50.79 -4.60
N SER A 646 -7.79 50.40 -5.76
CA SER A 646 -8.29 50.90 -7.04
C SER A 646 -9.65 50.34 -7.46
N LEU A 647 -10.00 49.12 -7.02
CA LEU A 647 -11.16 48.37 -7.52
C LEU A 647 -12.32 48.29 -6.52
N TYR A 648 -12.05 48.31 -5.22
CA TYR A 648 -13.09 48.11 -4.20
C TYR A 648 -14.14 49.25 -4.07
N PRO A 649 -13.87 50.54 -4.37
CA PRO A 649 -14.86 51.61 -4.15
C PRO A 649 -16.15 51.43 -4.96
N SER A 650 -16.08 50.84 -6.16
CA SER A 650 -17.25 50.54 -7.00
C SER A 650 -18.09 49.35 -6.50
N ALA A 651 -17.57 48.57 -5.55
CA ALA A 651 -18.23 47.38 -4.99
C ALA A 651 -18.88 47.65 -3.61
N LEU A 652 -18.70 48.84 -3.04
CA LEU A 652 -19.29 49.21 -1.75
C LEU A 652 -20.80 49.39 -1.85
N LEU A 653 -21.54 48.94 -0.83
CA LEU A 653 -22.95 49.31 -0.71
C LEU A 653 -23.03 50.79 -0.35
N SER A 654 -23.73 51.57 -1.16
CA SER A 654 -23.93 53.00 -0.93
C SER A 654 -25.41 53.33 -0.87
N ASN A 655 -25.74 54.38 -0.11
CA ASN A 655 -27.09 54.94 -0.07
C ASN A 655 -27.60 55.31 -1.48
N ALA A 656 -26.72 55.86 -2.31
CA ALA A 656 -27.03 56.19 -3.70
C ALA A 656 -27.45 54.97 -4.52
N ALA A 657 -26.83 53.80 -4.30
CA ALA A 657 -27.20 52.57 -5.00
C ALA A 657 -28.62 52.09 -4.62
N LEU A 658 -29.00 52.19 -3.34
CA LEU A 658 -30.35 51.86 -2.88
C LEU A 658 -31.40 52.81 -3.46
N LEU A 659 -31.13 54.12 -3.45
CA LEU A 659 -32.03 55.12 -4.03
C LEU A 659 -32.20 54.93 -5.55
N MET A 660 -31.12 54.64 -6.27
CA MET A 660 -31.15 54.37 -7.72
C MET A 660 -31.91 53.09 -8.07
N ALA A 661 -31.95 52.11 -7.17
CA ALA A 661 -32.74 50.89 -7.32
C ALA A 661 -34.24 51.09 -7.02
N GLY A 662 -34.66 52.30 -6.62
CA GLY A 662 -36.06 52.63 -6.34
C GLY A 662 -36.47 52.47 -4.87
N VAL A 663 -35.51 52.34 -3.95
CA VAL A 663 -35.78 52.34 -2.50
C VAL A 663 -36.16 53.77 -2.06
N PRO A 664 -37.27 53.98 -1.32
CA PRO A 664 -37.66 55.31 -0.85
C PRO A 664 -36.61 55.96 0.07
N PRO A 665 -36.45 57.30 0.06
CA PRO A 665 -35.55 57.99 0.99
C PRO A 665 -36.11 57.99 2.42
N LEU A 666 -35.23 57.88 3.41
CA LEU A 666 -35.57 58.00 4.83
C LEU A 666 -36.00 59.42 5.22
N THR A 667 -36.86 59.52 6.24
CA THR A 667 -37.30 60.83 6.75
C THR A 667 -36.14 61.62 7.35
N GLY A 668 -36.08 62.93 7.06
CA GLY A 668 -35.03 63.81 7.60
C GLY A 668 -33.64 63.72 6.93
N GLY A 669 -33.49 62.95 5.85
CA GLY A 669 -32.21 62.82 5.13
C GLY A 669 -31.22 61.85 5.78
N ALA A 670 -31.70 60.93 6.61
CA ALA A 670 -30.90 59.86 7.19
C ALA A 670 -30.38 58.88 6.12
N ASP A 671 -29.23 58.24 6.39
CA ASP A 671 -28.64 57.25 5.50
C ASP A 671 -29.19 55.86 5.81
N TRP A 672 -29.52 55.09 4.77
CA TRP A 672 -29.92 53.69 4.93
C TRP A 672 -28.83 52.85 5.61
N LEU A 673 -27.55 53.19 5.42
CA LEU A 673 -26.42 52.48 6.05
C LEU A 673 -26.44 52.58 7.59
N ASP A 674 -27.03 53.63 8.17
CA ASP A 674 -27.14 53.79 9.63
C ASP A 674 -28.13 52.78 10.25
N LEU A 675 -29.08 52.26 9.47
CA LEU A 675 -30.04 51.23 9.89
C LEU A 675 -29.58 49.81 9.53
N LEU A 676 -28.59 49.66 8.65
CA LEU A 676 -28.09 48.37 8.15
C LEU A 676 -26.84 47.88 8.88
N THR A 677 -26.57 48.38 10.09
CA THR A 677 -25.32 48.10 10.82
C THR A 677 -25.12 46.63 11.21
N SER A 678 -26.18 45.81 11.19
CA SER A 678 -26.09 44.35 11.39
C SER A 678 -25.59 43.61 10.14
N LEU A 679 -25.73 44.20 8.95
CA LEU A 679 -25.37 43.61 7.66
C LEU A 679 -24.13 44.25 7.03
N VAL A 680 -23.93 45.55 7.24
CA VAL A 680 -22.91 46.35 6.53
C VAL A 680 -22.24 47.33 7.49
N SER A 681 -20.94 47.50 7.33
CA SER A 681 -20.16 48.53 8.03
C SER A 681 -20.52 49.94 7.56
N ARG A 682 -20.10 50.96 8.32
CA ARG A 682 -20.32 52.38 7.96
C ARG A 682 -19.71 52.79 6.62
N SER A 683 -18.71 52.06 6.12
CA SER A 683 -18.08 52.32 4.82
C SER A 683 -18.73 51.56 3.66
N GLY A 684 -19.75 50.74 3.90
CA GLY A 684 -20.43 49.97 2.85
C GLY A 684 -19.87 48.56 2.61
N LEU A 685 -18.94 48.09 3.46
CA LEU A 685 -18.45 46.70 3.41
C LEU A 685 -19.44 45.74 4.08
N VAL A 686 -19.77 44.63 3.42
CA VAL A 686 -20.68 43.62 3.95
C VAL A 686 -19.98 42.84 5.05
N LEU A 687 -20.61 42.75 6.23
CA LEU A 687 -20.04 42.07 7.40
C LEU A 687 -20.03 40.55 7.20
N ALA A 688 -18.92 39.91 7.60
CA ALA A 688 -18.87 38.45 7.66
C ALA A 688 -19.73 37.97 8.85
N GLN A 689 -20.65 37.04 8.59
CA GLN A 689 -21.55 36.49 9.61
C GLN A 689 -21.02 35.15 10.15
N SER A 690 -21.68 34.62 11.18
CA SER A 690 -21.34 33.30 11.69
C SER A 690 -21.60 32.21 10.62
N PRO A 691 -20.86 31.09 10.63
CA PRO A 691 -21.03 30.02 9.63
C PRO A 691 -22.47 29.48 9.56
N ALA A 692 -23.17 29.44 10.69
CA ALA A 692 -24.57 29.01 10.77
C ALA A 692 -25.53 29.96 10.01
N ILE A 693 -25.23 31.26 10.02
CA ILE A 693 -26.00 32.28 9.31
C ILE A 693 -25.66 32.26 7.82
N GLU A 694 -24.40 32.00 7.47
CA GLU A 694 -23.95 31.99 6.07
C GLU A 694 -24.60 30.89 5.22
N LEU A 695 -25.00 29.76 5.82
CA LEU A 695 -25.76 28.68 5.18
C LEU A 695 -27.09 29.14 4.56
N ASP A 696 -27.74 30.14 5.16
CA ASP A 696 -28.96 30.78 4.62
C ASP A 696 -28.88 32.30 4.79
N TYR A 697 -27.78 32.86 4.30
CA TYR A 697 -27.56 34.30 4.32
C TYR A 697 -28.72 35.10 3.70
N PRO A 698 -29.35 34.68 2.57
CA PRO A 698 -30.48 35.40 2.00
C PRO A 698 -31.68 35.50 2.95
N ALA A 699 -32.03 34.43 3.68
CA ALA A 699 -33.15 34.48 4.63
C ALA A 699 -32.83 35.38 5.83
N PHE A 700 -31.61 35.29 6.36
CA PHE A 700 -31.16 36.18 7.45
C PHE A 700 -31.15 37.64 7.01
N ALA A 701 -30.52 37.95 5.88
CA ALA A 701 -30.46 39.30 5.34
C ALA A 701 -31.87 39.86 5.06
N ARG A 702 -32.79 39.02 4.56
CA ARG A 702 -34.19 39.41 4.33
C ARG A 702 -34.90 39.79 5.64
N ALA A 703 -34.67 39.05 6.72
CA ALA A 703 -35.26 39.34 8.02
C ALA A 703 -34.72 40.66 8.61
N GLU A 704 -33.41 40.87 8.54
CA GLU A 704 -32.77 42.12 9.00
C GLU A 704 -33.18 43.33 8.15
N LEU A 705 -33.32 43.16 6.84
CA LEU A 705 -33.84 44.20 5.94
C LEU A 705 -35.32 44.53 6.24
N ASP A 706 -36.15 43.52 6.56
CA ASP A 706 -37.55 43.75 6.96
C ASP A 706 -37.64 44.57 8.25
N LEU A 707 -36.73 44.35 9.20
CA LEU A 707 -36.61 45.16 10.43
C LEU A 707 -36.18 46.60 10.10
N ALA A 708 -35.12 46.77 9.30
CA ALA A 708 -34.63 48.10 8.92
C ALA A 708 -35.68 48.93 8.16
N VAL A 709 -36.48 48.29 7.29
CA VAL A 709 -37.57 48.96 6.56
C VAL A 709 -38.70 49.39 7.51
N ARG A 710 -39.07 48.58 8.50
CA ARG A 710 -40.07 48.95 9.52
C ARG A 710 -39.60 50.14 10.35
N ASP A 711 -38.33 50.15 10.77
CA ASP A 711 -37.77 51.21 11.59
C ASP A 711 -37.59 52.52 10.80
N GLY A 712 -37.22 52.44 9.52
CA GLY A 712 -36.96 53.61 8.68
C GLY A 712 -38.19 54.25 8.03
N LEU A 713 -39.19 53.46 7.63
CA LEU A 713 -40.37 53.93 6.87
C LEU A 713 -41.71 53.76 7.62
N GLY A 714 -41.74 53.05 8.75
CA GLY A 714 -42.95 52.83 9.55
C GLY A 714 -43.88 51.72 9.04
N GLU A 715 -45.11 51.68 9.57
CA GLU A 715 -46.14 50.71 9.18
C GLU A 715 -46.65 50.97 7.75
N MET A 716 -46.52 49.98 6.87
CA MET A 716 -46.92 50.02 5.46
C MET A 716 -47.68 48.75 5.05
N GLU A 717 -48.34 48.78 3.89
CA GLU A 717 -48.99 47.58 3.32
C GLU A 717 -47.98 46.43 3.15
N PRO A 718 -48.30 45.18 3.58
CA PRO A 718 -47.35 44.06 3.55
C PRO A 718 -46.76 43.75 2.17
N SER A 719 -47.58 43.91 1.12
CA SER A 719 -47.21 43.68 -0.29
C SER A 719 -46.12 44.65 -0.77
N VAL A 720 -46.29 45.95 -0.50
CA VAL A 720 -45.35 47.03 -0.88
C VAL A 720 -44.05 46.92 -0.09
N ARG A 721 -44.15 46.61 1.20
CA ARG A 721 -42.99 46.42 2.09
C ARG A 721 -42.11 45.27 1.64
N LEU A 722 -42.70 44.11 1.32
CA LEU A 722 -41.94 42.95 0.84
C LEU A 722 -41.23 43.25 -0.49
N ALA A 723 -41.86 44.00 -1.40
CA ALA A 723 -41.21 44.42 -2.65
C ALA A 723 -39.99 45.34 -2.42
N ILE A 724 -40.05 46.25 -1.43
CA ILE A 724 -38.91 47.09 -1.05
C ILE A 724 -37.79 46.23 -0.45
N VAL A 725 -38.13 45.31 0.47
CA VAL A 725 -37.16 44.37 1.07
C VAL A 725 -36.48 43.51 0.01
N ASP A 726 -37.23 42.99 -0.98
CA ASP A 726 -36.69 42.23 -2.12
C ASP A 726 -35.72 43.05 -2.96
N THR A 727 -36.05 44.32 -3.19
CA THR A 727 -35.20 45.25 -3.96
C THR A 727 -33.90 45.55 -3.20
N MET A 728 -33.99 45.83 -1.90
CA MET A 728 -32.81 46.05 -1.04
C MET A 728 -31.93 44.79 -0.94
N LEU A 729 -32.56 43.61 -0.83
CA LEU A 729 -31.86 42.33 -0.80
C LEU A 729 -31.08 42.08 -2.11
N ALA A 730 -31.68 42.37 -3.26
CA ALA A 730 -31.00 42.25 -4.55
C ALA A 730 -29.76 43.15 -4.65
N VAL A 731 -29.87 44.42 -4.23
CA VAL A 731 -28.73 45.36 -4.21
C VAL A 731 -27.65 44.92 -3.23
N LEU A 732 -28.03 44.43 -2.04
CA LEU A 732 -27.08 43.91 -1.04
C LEU A 732 -26.33 42.69 -1.58
N LEU A 733 -27.02 41.73 -2.19
CA LEU A 733 -26.39 40.53 -2.78
C LEU A 733 -25.47 40.90 -3.95
N GLN A 734 -25.84 41.92 -4.75
CA GLN A 734 -24.98 42.43 -5.81
C GLN A 734 -23.71 43.09 -5.27
N ALA A 735 -23.82 43.92 -4.22
CA ALA A 735 -22.67 44.53 -3.55
C ALA A 735 -21.76 43.46 -2.92
N ARG A 736 -22.36 42.46 -2.26
CA ARG A 736 -21.63 41.30 -1.69
C ARG A 736 -20.87 40.54 -2.78
N ALA A 737 -21.51 40.21 -3.89
CA ALA A 737 -20.87 39.53 -5.03
C ALA A 737 -19.74 40.39 -5.64
N GLY A 738 -19.94 41.70 -5.73
CA GLY A 738 -18.92 42.64 -6.18
C GLY A 738 -17.68 42.66 -5.27
N GLN A 739 -17.87 42.69 -3.96
CA GLN A 739 -16.76 42.67 -2.98
C GLN A 739 -15.98 41.35 -3.05
N VAL A 740 -16.69 40.21 -3.15
CA VAL A 740 -16.06 38.89 -3.35
C VAL A 740 -15.26 38.87 -4.65
N SER A 741 -15.81 39.40 -5.75
CA SER A 741 -15.14 39.43 -7.06
C SER A 741 -13.85 40.25 -7.03
N VAL A 742 -13.84 41.43 -6.39
CA VAL A 742 -12.62 42.25 -6.25
C VAL A 742 -11.53 41.47 -5.51
N VAL A 743 -11.88 40.80 -4.41
CA VAL A 743 -10.90 40.01 -3.63
C VAL A 743 -10.44 38.79 -4.41
N LYS A 744 -11.35 38.06 -5.09
CA LYS A 744 -11.00 36.93 -5.97
C LYS A 744 -9.94 37.34 -6.98
N GLU A 745 -10.16 38.42 -7.73
CA GLU A 745 -9.22 38.86 -8.78
C GLU A 745 -7.89 39.35 -8.20
N CYS A 746 -7.91 40.17 -7.14
CA CYS A 746 -6.68 40.73 -6.57
C CYS A 746 -5.80 39.66 -5.90
N VAL A 747 -6.42 38.75 -5.12
CA VAL A 747 -5.70 37.68 -4.42
C VAL A 747 -5.24 36.60 -5.41
N ALA A 748 -6.01 36.30 -6.45
CA ALA A 748 -5.58 35.42 -7.54
C ALA A 748 -4.26 35.88 -8.16
N VAL A 749 -4.14 37.18 -8.48
CA VAL A 749 -2.91 37.77 -9.02
C VAL A 749 -1.76 37.74 -8.00
N TYR A 750 -2.03 38.06 -6.74
CA TYR A 750 -1.02 38.08 -5.69
C TYR A 750 -0.45 36.69 -5.36
N ALA A 751 -1.32 35.67 -5.30
CA ALA A 751 -0.96 34.32 -4.90
C ALA A 751 -0.68 33.38 -6.08
N GLY A 752 -0.96 33.80 -7.32
CA GLY A 752 -0.84 32.96 -8.52
C GLY A 752 -1.87 31.83 -8.57
N LEU A 753 -3.08 32.09 -8.09
CA LEU A 753 -4.16 31.10 -7.91
C LEU A 753 -5.31 31.34 -8.90
N ASN A 754 -6.08 30.30 -9.24
CA ASN A 754 -7.36 30.47 -9.93
C ASN A 754 -8.34 31.26 -9.03
N SER A 755 -9.06 32.23 -9.59
CA SER A 755 -10.01 33.09 -8.86
C SER A 755 -11.10 32.31 -8.14
N GLU A 756 -11.47 31.12 -8.63
CA GLU A 756 -12.48 30.26 -7.97
C GLU A 756 -11.95 29.56 -6.70
N LEU A 757 -10.65 29.36 -6.57
CA LEU A 757 -10.04 28.74 -5.37
C LEU A 757 -9.81 29.76 -4.24
N VAL A 758 -9.82 31.06 -4.55
CA VAL A 758 -9.52 32.12 -3.58
C VAL A 758 -10.42 32.06 -2.33
N PRO A 759 -11.75 31.94 -2.43
CA PRO A 759 -12.61 31.90 -1.24
C PRO A 759 -12.29 30.73 -0.31
N ALA A 760 -12.07 29.54 -0.88
CA ALA A 760 -11.75 28.34 -0.10
C ALA A 760 -10.37 28.45 0.57
N VAL A 761 -9.37 29.05 -0.10
CA VAL A 761 -8.05 29.30 0.52
C VAL A 761 -8.12 30.38 1.61
N LEU A 762 -8.96 31.40 1.44
CA LEU A 762 -9.19 32.41 2.46
C LEU A 762 -9.85 31.80 3.71
N ASP A 763 -10.88 30.96 3.55
CA ASP A 763 -11.47 30.21 4.67
C ASP A 763 -10.42 29.30 5.34
N TRP A 764 -9.63 28.58 4.55
CA TRP A 764 -8.57 27.73 5.11
C TRP A 764 -7.53 28.52 5.93
N ALA A 765 -7.24 29.76 5.55
CA ALA A 765 -6.31 30.66 6.25
C ALA A 765 -6.91 31.46 7.42
N ASP A 766 -8.15 31.18 7.83
CA ASP A 766 -8.90 31.95 8.84
C ASP A 766 -8.99 33.46 8.49
N MET A 767 -9.33 33.73 7.24
CA MET A 767 -9.45 35.08 6.71
C MET A 767 -10.74 35.25 5.90
N THR A 768 -11.51 36.30 6.19
CA THR A 768 -12.73 36.61 5.44
C THR A 768 -12.51 37.74 4.43
N VAL A 769 -13.34 37.78 3.38
CA VAL A 769 -13.37 38.88 2.40
C VAL A 769 -13.51 40.23 3.09
N TYR A 770 -14.39 40.31 4.09
CA TYR A 770 -14.59 41.51 4.92
C TYR A 770 -13.31 41.94 5.63
N GLN A 771 -12.64 41.01 6.35
CA GLN A 771 -11.41 41.33 7.08
C GLN A 771 -10.34 41.89 6.14
N LEU A 772 -10.13 41.26 4.98
CA LEU A 772 -9.14 41.73 4.01
C LEU A 772 -9.43 43.16 3.54
N LEU A 773 -10.66 43.46 3.14
CA LEU A 773 -11.05 44.79 2.67
C LEU A 773 -10.99 45.83 3.79
N PHE A 774 -11.42 45.47 5.00
CA PHE A 774 -11.38 46.34 6.17
C PHE A 774 -9.94 46.79 6.49
N TYR A 775 -8.98 45.87 6.53
CA TYR A 775 -7.58 46.21 6.79
C TYR A 775 -6.97 47.11 5.71
N VAL A 776 -7.26 46.83 4.43
CA VAL A 776 -6.79 47.68 3.33
C VAL A 776 -7.38 49.10 3.42
N GLN A 777 -8.62 49.23 3.90
CA GLN A 777 -9.26 50.51 4.16
C GLN A 777 -8.59 51.26 5.33
N GLU A 778 -8.37 50.61 6.49
CA GLU A 778 -7.69 51.24 7.62
C GLU A 778 -6.28 51.74 7.25
N LEU A 779 -5.54 50.97 6.45
CA LEU A 779 -4.24 51.39 5.91
C LEU A 779 -4.34 52.65 5.05
N ALA A 780 -5.39 52.78 4.24
CA ALA A 780 -5.61 53.96 3.40
C ALA A 780 -5.97 55.19 4.23
N ASP A 781 -6.83 55.04 5.24
CA ASP A 781 -7.27 56.13 6.12
C ASP A 781 -6.09 56.71 6.93
N VAL A 782 -5.15 55.87 7.37
CA VAL A 782 -3.93 56.29 8.07
C VAL A 782 -2.96 57.05 7.15
N GLU A 783 -2.84 56.66 5.88
CA GLU A 783 -2.01 57.36 4.89
C GLU A 783 -2.59 58.74 4.52
N GLU A 784 -3.92 58.85 4.39
CA GLU A 784 -4.61 60.11 4.09
C GLU A 784 -4.63 61.09 5.27
N ALA A 785 -4.61 60.60 6.51
CA ALA A 785 -4.57 61.42 7.72
C ALA A 785 -3.24 62.16 7.94
N GLY A 786 -2.22 61.96 7.10
CA GLY A 786 -0.97 62.73 7.11
C GLY A 786 -0.15 62.59 8.40
N ALA A 787 -0.34 61.50 9.15
CA ALA A 787 0.46 61.22 10.34
C ALA A 787 1.88 60.85 9.93
N ASP A 788 2.87 61.48 10.56
CA ASP A 788 4.30 61.15 10.40
C ASP A 788 4.48 59.63 10.53
N VAL A 789 5.00 59.02 9.46
CA VAL A 789 5.14 57.58 9.25
C VAL A 789 6.26 57.03 10.15
N SER A 790 6.08 57.09 11.48
CA SER A 790 7.03 56.59 12.47
C SER A 790 6.82 55.12 12.86
N TRP A 791 5.80 54.45 12.29
CA TRP A 791 5.53 53.02 12.51
C TRP A 791 6.50 52.08 11.75
N ARG A 792 7.56 52.63 11.13
CA ARG A 792 8.56 51.85 10.37
C ARG A 792 9.85 51.50 11.14
N LEU A 793 9.94 51.73 12.46
CA LEU A 793 11.19 51.55 13.21
C LEU A 793 11.11 50.68 14.47
N GLU A 794 9.94 50.12 14.81
CA GLU A 794 9.84 49.03 15.79
C GLU A 794 9.16 47.83 15.12
N PRO A 795 9.66 46.59 15.29
CA PRO A 795 9.07 45.40 14.70
C PRO A 795 7.80 45.04 15.47
N VAL A 796 6.74 45.83 15.28
CA VAL A 796 5.41 45.47 15.72
C VAL A 796 4.95 44.36 14.78
N ILE A 797 4.83 43.16 15.33
CA ILE A 797 4.23 41.98 14.70
C ILE A 797 2.84 42.40 14.22
N ASP A 798 2.64 42.55 12.90
CA ASP A 798 1.32 42.79 12.32
C ASP A 798 0.62 41.43 12.14
N PRO A 799 -0.44 41.13 12.92
CA PRO A 799 -1.16 39.87 12.80
C PRO A 799 -1.79 39.66 11.42
N PHE A 800 -2.12 40.74 10.72
CA PHE A 800 -2.70 40.69 9.37
C PHE A 800 -1.66 40.23 8.34
N LEU A 801 -0.42 40.73 8.40
CA LEU A 801 0.66 40.26 7.54
C LEU A 801 0.98 38.78 7.80
N GLY A 802 0.84 38.33 9.06
CA GLY A 802 0.87 36.91 9.41
C GLY A 802 -0.19 36.11 8.65
N ARG A 803 -1.46 36.54 8.70
CA ARG A 803 -2.58 35.89 7.97
C ARG A 803 -2.40 35.92 6.45
N LEU A 804 -1.91 37.02 5.87
CA LEU A 804 -1.62 37.09 4.44
C LEU A 804 -0.48 36.16 4.02
N ALA A 805 0.51 35.97 4.88
CA ALA A 805 1.57 35.00 4.60
C ALA A 805 1.04 33.56 4.69
N GLU A 806 0.10 33.30 5.60
CA GLU A 806 -0.66 32.05 5.69
C GLU A 806 -1.53 31.78 4.45
N VAL A 807 -2.13 32.81 3.85
CA VAL A 807 -2.80 32.73 2.54
C VAL A 807 -1.79 32.32 1.46
N ARG A 808 -0.64 33.00 1.35
CA ARG A 808 0.40 32.63 0.36
C ARG A 808 0.87 31.19 0.53
N ARG A 809 1.08 30.75 1.77
CA ARG A 809 1.54 29.40 2.13
C ARG A 809 0.54 28.34 1.64
N ARG A 810 -0.75 28.49 1.97
CA ARG A 810 -1.81 27.59 1.53
C ARG A 810 -2.03 27.64 0.01
N SER A 811 -1.97 28.83 -0.60
CA SER A 811 -2.02 28.96 -2.05
C SER A 811 -0.88 28.21 -2.73
N ALA A 812 0.34 28.27 -2.18
CA ALA A 812 1.48 27.53 -2.73
C ALA A 812 1.26 26.01 -2.66
N VAL A 813 0.65 25.50 -1.58
CA VAL A 813 0.26 24.08 -1.47
C VAL A 813 -0.81 23.71 -2.50
N VAL A 814 -1.88 24.52 -2.62
CA VAL A 814 -2.97 24.29 -3.58
C VAL A 814 -2.45 24.27 -5.02
N VAL A 815 -1.56 25.22 -5.36
CA VAL A 815 -0.95 25.29 -6.70
C VAL A 815 0.01 24.12 -6.93
N ARG A 816 0.84 23.75 -5.94
CA ARG A 816 1.82 22.67 -6.11
C ARG A 816 1.17 21.29 -6.25
N LEU A 817 0.05 21.08 -5.56
CA LEU A 817 -0.69 19.82 -5.56
C LEU A 817 -1.88 19.81 -6.54
N GLU A 818 -2.11 20.92 -7.23
CA GLU A 818 -3.23 21.10 -8.18
C GLU A 818 -4.60 20.74 -7.58
N LEU A 819 -4.85 21.19 -6.35
CA LEU A 819 -6.09 20.85 -5.63
C LEU A 819 -7.32 21.50 -6.29
N SER A 820 -8.41 20.73 -6.41
CA SER A 820 -9.69 21.21 -6.93
C SER A 820 -10.49 21.99 -5.87
N VAL A 821 -11.45 22.79 -6.32
CA VAL A 821 -12.38 23.52 -5.44
C VAL A 821 -13.19 22.53 -4.60
N GLU A 822 -13.76 21.50 -5.24
CA GLU A 822 -14.57 20.46 -4.59
C GLU A 822 -13.81 19.76 -3.45
N LEU A 823 -12.54 19.39 -3.68
CA LEU A 823 -11.72 18.75 -2.64
C LEU A 823 -11.48 19.68 -1.46
N LEU A 824 -11.17 20.95 -1.71
CA LEU A 824 -10.88 21.90 -0.65
C LEU A 824 -12.14 22.23 0.16
N GLU A 825 -13.31 22.30 -0.49
CA GLU A 825 -14.61 22.45 0.17
C GLU A 825 -14.97 21.21 1.02
N ASP A 826 -14.80 20.00 0.49
CA ASP A 826 -15.02 18.76 1.25
C ASP A 826 -14.05 18.66 2.45
N TYR A 827 -12.78 19.05 2.28
CA TYR A 827 -11.81 19.12 3.37
C TYR A 827 -12.23 20.10 4.48
N LEU A 828 -12.61 21.32 4.12
CA LEU A 828 -12.95 22.38 5.09
C LEU A 828 -14.31 22.18 5.75
N SER A 829 -15.22 21.45 5.12
CA SER A 829 -16.57 21.19 5.65
C SER A 829 -16.59 20.04 6.64
N TYR A 830 -16.00 18.89 6.31
CA TYR A 830 -16.00 17.70 7.17
C TYR A 830 -14.69 16.91 7.14
N GLY A 831 -13.93 16.96 6.04
CA GLY A 831 -12.76 16.13 5.83
C GLY A 831 -11.63 16.35 6.84
N TYR A 832 -11.44 17.57 7.37
CA TYR A 832 -10.42 17.82 8.39
C TYR A 832 -10.59 16.92 9.64
N ASP A 833 -11.84 16.61 10.02
CA ASP A 833 -12.16 15.72 11.13
C ASP A 833 -12.34 14.28 10.63
N ALA A 834 -13.26 14.04 9.69
CA ALA A 834 -13.60 12.70 9.22
C ALA A 834 -12.42 11.95 8.58
N TRP A 835 -11.55 12.66 7.85
CA TRP A 835 -10.45 12.04 7.11
C TRP A 835 -9.15 11.95 7.90
N LEU A 836 -8.86 12.97 8.71
CA LEU A 836 -7.57 13.14 9.39
C LEU A 836 -7.63 12.98 10.91
N GLY A 837 -8.83 13.11 11.51
CA GLY A 837 -9.05 13.20 12.94
C GLY A 837 -8.55 14.51 13.56
N SER A 838 -8.52 15.61 12.80
CA SER A 838 -8.09 16.92 13.30
C SER A 838 -9.25 17.68 13.96
N SER A 839 -9.00 18.33 15.10
CA SER A 839 -9.98 19.22 15.72
C SER A 839 -10.04 20.60 15.05
N ASP A 840 -8.98 21.01 14.35
CA ASP A 840 -8.87 22.33 13.73
C ASP A 840 -8.74 22.20 12.21
N LYS A 841 -9.67 22.82 11.49
CA LYS A 841 -9.70 22.85 10.02
C LYS A 841 -8.64 23.79 9.42
N HIS A 842 -8.11 24.72 10.21
CA HIS A 842 -7.12 25.70 9.76
C HIS A 842 -5.68 25.19 9.93
N GLU A 843 -5.45 24.05 10.57
CA GLU A 843 -4.11 23.54 10.85
C GLU A 843 -3.44 22.92 9.61
N LEU A 844 -2.27 23.45 9.22
CA LEU A 844 -1.43 22.91 8.14
C LEU A 844 -0.17 22.27 8.73
N THR A 845 -0.21 20.94 8.92
CA THR A 845 0.91 20.13 9.43
C THR A 845 1.55 19.28 8.32
N VAL A 846 2.65 18.58 8.64
CA VAL A 846 3.20 17.53 7.76
C VAL A 846 2.15 16.47 7.49
N ARG A 847 1.30 16.15 8.49
CA ARG A 847 0.20 15.18 8.36
C ARG A 847 -0.81 15.65 7.32
N THR A 848 -1.28 16.89 7.41
CA THR A 848 -2.20 17.49 6.42
C THR A 848 -1.59 17.42 5.02
N LEU A 849 -0.34 17.88 4.86
CA LEU A 849 0.33 17.88 3.56
C LEU A 849 0.53 16.46 3.00
N TYR A 850 0.95 15.50 3.83
CA TYR A 850 1.13 14.11 3.43
C TYR A 850 -0.16 13.51 2.87
N TYR A 851 -1.27 13.59 3.61
CA TYR A 851 -2.52 12.97 3.16
C TYR A 851 -3.18 13.68 1.98
N LEU A 852 -2.96 15.00 1.82
CA LEU A 852 -3.31 15.66 0.57
C LEU A 852 -2.53 15.09 -0.62
N THR A 853 -1.23 14.78 -0.46
CA THR A 853 -0.49 14.07 -1.52
C THR A 853 -0.96 12.63 -1.74
N VAL A 854 -1.46 11.96 -0.71
CA VAL A 854 -2.07 10.61 -0.84
C VAL A 854 -3.33 10.69 -1.68
N LEU A 855 -4.22 11.66 -1.41
CA LEU A 855 -5.43 11.89 -2.21
C LEU A 855 -5.10 12.21 -3.66
N VAL A 856 -4.16 13.12 -3.91
CA VAL A 856 -3.72 13.46 -5.27
C VAL A 856 -3.15 12.24 -5.99
N ARG A 857 -2.38 11.40 -5.28
CA ARG A 857 -1.91 10.13 -5.84
C ARG A 857 -3.09 9.18 -6.14
N ALA A 858 -4.08 9.11 -5.26
CA ALA A 858 -5.27 8.28 -5.48
C ALA A 858 -5.96 8.65 -6.80
N PHE A 859 -6.12 9.94 -7.07
CA PHE A 859 -6.67 10.43 -8.34
C PHE A 859 -5.77 10.06 -9.52
N GLY A 860 -4.45 10.22 -9.39
CA GLY A 860 -3.51 9.88 -10.47
C GLY A 860 -3.38 8.38 -10.76
N LEU A 861 -3.78 7.51 -9.83
CA LEU A 861 -3.81 6.05 -10.03
C LEU A 861 -5.10 5.55 -10.69
N SER A 862 -6.10 6.41 -10.86
CA SER A 862 -7.40 6.07 -11.43
C SER A 862 -7.57 6.69 -12.82
N GLN A 863 -8.39 6.04 -13.67
CA GLN A 863 -8.87 6.62 -14.93
C GLN A 863 -10.20 7.38 -14.77
N GLN A 864 -10.82 7.29 -13.59
CA GLN A 864 -12.10 7.92 -13.26
C GLN A 864 -11.89 9.36 -12.74
N PRO A 865 -12.90 10.24 -12.85
CA PRO A 865 -12.78 11.62 -12.36
C PRO A 865 -12.64 11.66 -10.82
N PRO A 866 -11.87 12.62 -10.26
CA PRO A 866 -11.65 12.75 -8.81
C PRO A 866 -12.93 12.79 -7.97
N GLY A 867 -14.00 13.41 -8.51
CA GLY A 867 -15.29 13.53 -7.84
C GLY A 867 -15.90 12.18 -7.41
N ARG A 868 -15.64 11.08 -8.13
CA ARG A 868 -16.15 9.74 -7.76
C ARG A 868 -15.58 9.24 -6.43
N LEU A 869 -14.31 9.52 -6.15
CA LEU A 869 -13.69 9.15 -4.86
C LEU A 869 -14.17 10.08 -3.74
N LEU A 870 -14.34 11.38 -4.01
CA LEU A 870 -14.91 12.31 -3.04
C LEU A 870 -16.36 11.95 -2.68
N GLU A 871 -17.18 11.59 -3.67
CA GLU A 871 -18.52 11.05 -3.46
C GLU A 871 -18.50 9.75 -2.65
N TYR A 872 -17.50 8.89 -2.84
CA TYR A 872 -17.31 7.72 -2.00
C TYR A 872 -17.05 8.11 -0.54
N LEU A 873 -16.10 9.01 -0.29
CA LEU A 873 -15.77 9.46 1.06
C LEU A 873 -16.96 10.15 1.75
N ARG A 874 -17.75 10.97 1.03
CA ARG A 874 -18.99 11.57 1.54
C ARG A 874 -20.03 10.51 1.89
N ALA A 875 -20.21 9.51 1.04
CA ALA A 875 -21.20 8.46 1.27
C ALA A 875 -20.82 7.54 2.44
N VAL A 876 -19.52 7.28 2.65
CA VAL A 876 -19.02 6.47 3.76
C VAL A 876 -19.09 7.21 5.09
N ASP A 877 -18.83 8.52 5.10
CA ASP A 877 -19.01 9.38 6.27
C ASP A 877 -20.49 9.47 6.69
N ALA A 878 -21.40 9.49 5.72
CA ALA A 878 -22.85 9.51 5.95
C ALA A 878 -23.45 8.17 6.39
N LEU A 879 -22.65 7.10 6.53
CA LEU A 879 -23.15 5.79 6.96
C LEU A 879 -23.72 5.84 8.39
N PRO A 880 -24.83 5.14 8.67
CA PRO A 880 -25.38 5.09 10.01
C PRO A 880 -24.44 4.36 10.99
N ASP A 881 -24.44 4.79 12.25
CA ASP A 881 -23.73 4.14 13.35
C ASP A 881 -24.74 3.80 14.47
N PRO A 882 -24.95 2.52 14.85
CA PRO A 882 -24.24 1.30 14.41
C PRO A 882 -24.83 0.59 13.18
N LEU A 883 -23.95 -0.01 12.36
CA LEU A 883 -24.30 -0.95 11.29
C LEU A 883 -24.16 -2.41 11.78
N THR A 884 -25.17 -3.24 11.56
CA THR A 884 -25.15 -4.66 11.98
C THR A 884 -25.83 -5.57 10.94
N GLY A 885 -25.54 -6.88 11.00
CA GLY A 885 -26.19 -7.89 10.16
C GLY A 885 -25.98 -7.67 8.66
N ASP A 886 -27.06 -7.80 7.88
CA ASP A 886 -27.01 -7.73 6.41
C ASP A 886 -26.67 -6.32 5.91
N ALA A 887 -27.05 -5.26 6.64
CA ALA A 887 -26.68 -3.89 6.30
C ALA A 887 -25.17 -3.65 6.34
N LEU A 888 -24.48 -4.29 7.30
CA LEU A 888 -23.02 -4.25 7.38
C LEU A 888 -22.37 -4.98 6.20
N SER A 889 -22.86 -6.18 5.87
CA SER A 889 -22.37 -6.96 4.72
C SER A 889 -22.58 -6.21 3.40
N LEU A 890 -23.76 -5.60 3.22
CA LEU A 890 -24.08 -4.76 2.06
C LEU A 890 -23.10 -3.59 1.93
N ALA A 891 -22.88 -2.86 3.03
CA ALA A 891 -21.98 -1.70 3.02
C ALA A 891 -20.53 -2.11 2.69
N ARG A 892 -20.04 -3.24 3.22
CA ARG A 892 -18.70 -3.78 2.90
C ARG A 892 -18.57 -4.14 1.42
N GLU A 893 -19.54 -4.87 0.89
CA GLU A 893 -19.57 -5.34 -0.50
C GLU A 893 -19.61 -4.14 -1.47
N ALA A 894 -20.54 -3.22 -1.25
CA ALA A 894 -20.71 -2.02 -2.07
C ALA A 894 -19.50 -1.08 -1.99
N ALA A 895 -18.93 -0.89 -0.78
CA ALA A 895 -17.74 -0.07 -0.62
C ALA A 895 -16.54 -0.64 -1.39
N ALA A 896 -16.31 -1.95 -1.30
CA ALA A 896 -15.22 -2.61 -2.01
C ALA A 896 -15.38 -2.50 -3.53
N ILE A 897 -16.60 -2.69 -4.05
CA ILE A 897 -16.89 -2.55 -5.48
C ILE A 897 -16.66 -1.12 -5.97
N ARG A 898 -17.11 -0.10 -5.24
CA ARG A 898 -16.92 1.31 -5.64
C ARG A 898 -15.44 1.67 -5.71
N LEU A 899 -14.65 1.27 -4.72
CA LEU A 899 -13.20 1.50 -4.75
C LEU A 899 -12.50 0.67 -5.83
N ALA A 900 -12.87 -0.60 -6.00
CA ALA A 900 -12.34 -1.46 -7.06
C ALA A 900 -12.62 -0.89 -8.46
N ALA A 901 -13.83 -0.40 -8.71
CA ALA A 901 -14.19 0.26 -9.97
C ALA A 901 -13.46 1.60 -10.14
N PHE A 902 -13.33 2.41 -9.08
CA PHE A 902 -12.57 3.66 -9.14
C PHE A 902 -11.12 3.40 -9.51
N PHE A 903 -10.47 2.47 -8.83
CA PHE A 903 -9.08 2.14 -9.07
C PHE A 903 -8.87 1.23 -10.30
N GLY A 904 -9.90 0.57 -10.83
CA GLY A 904 -9.70 -0.48 -11.82
C GLY A 904 -8.84 -1.60 -11.23
N TRP A 905 -9.25 -2.12 -10.07
CA TRP A 905 -8.57 -3.18 -9.34
C TRP A 905 -9.55 -4.31 -9.00
N SER A 906 -9.04 -5.45 -8.53
CA SER A 906 -9.88 -6.56 -8.08
C SER A 906 -10.68 -6.19 -6.83
N VAL A 907 -11.96 -6.57 -6.79
CA VAL A 907 -12.80 -6.42 -5.60
C VAL A 907 -12.23 -7.22 -4.42
N GLN A 908 -11.63 -8.39 -4.70
CA GLN A 908 -11.02 -9.23 -3.67
C GLN A 908 -9.81 -8.54 -3.02
N ASP A 909 -8.96 -7.91 -3.81
CA ASP A 909 -7.79 -7.18 -3.30
C ASP A 909 -8.18 -5.99 -2.41
N VAL A 910 -9.24 -5.26 -2.81
CA VAL A 910 -9.79 -4.16 -2.01
C VAL A 910 -10.38 -4.68 -0.70
N ARG A 911 -11.08 -5.82 -0.72
CA ARG A 911 -11.60 -6.46 0.50
C ARG A 911 -10.49 -6.89 1.44
N GLU A 912 -9.41 -7.44 0.90
CA GLU A 912 -8.26 -7.83 1.71
C GLU A 912 -7.61 -6.60 2.36
N CYS A 913 -7.52 -5.47 1.65
CA CYS A 913 -7.11 -4.22 2.30
C CYS A 913 -8.08 -3.76 3.39
N ALA A 914 -9.39 -3.83 3.13
CA ALA A 914 -10.42 -3.38 4.07
C ALA A 914 -10.56 -4.28 5.31
N SER A 915 -10.22 -5.56 5.22
CA SER A 915 -10.22 -6.49 6.36
C SER A 915 -9.12 -6.15 7.38
N GLN A 916 -8.02 -5.58 6.92
CA GLN A 916 -6.84 -5.23 7.73
C GLN A 916 -6.94 -3.86 8.41
N VAL A 917 -7.96 -3.07 8.05
CA VAL A 917 -8.14 -1.69 8.52
C VAL A 917 -8.59 -1.59 10.00
N GLY A 918 -8.95 -2.69 10.66
CA GLY A 918 -9.13 -2.73 12.13
C GLY A 918 -10.33 -1.94 12.67
N ASN A 919 -11.10 -1.26 11.83
CA ASN A 919 -12.33 -0.60 12.23
C ASN A 919 -13.50 -1.61 12.35
N SER A 920 -14.50 -1.31 13.19
CA SER A 920 -15.64 -2.21 13.46
C SER A 920 -16.47 -2.54 12.21
N ILE A 921 -16.38 -1.70 11.17
CA ILE A 921 -17.24 -1.74 9.99
C ILE A 921 -16.56 -2.43 8.80
N GLY A 922 -15.23 -2.54 8.76
CA GLY A 922 -14.47 -3.14 7.65
C GLY A 922 -14.58 -2.36 6.34
N VAL A 923 -14.61 -1.02 6.40
CA VAL A 923 -14.73 -0.13 5.23
C VAL A 923 -13.71 1.00 5.33
N ILE A 924 -13.10 1.40 4.21
CA ILE A 924 -12.12 2.49 4.17
C ILE A 924 -12.84 3.85 4.26
N ARG A 925 -12.63 4.57 5.36
CA ARG A 925 -13.27 5.87 5.65
C ARG A 925 -12.27 7.02 5.74
N THR A 926 -11.10 6.73 6.31
CA THR A 926 -10.08 7.73 6.63
C THR A 926 -8.96 7.73 5.60
N LEU A 927 -8.16 8.80 5.56
CA LEU A 927 -7.00 8.85 4.66
C LEU A 927 -5.83 7.98 5.11
N THR A 928 -5.78 7.63 6.40
CA THR A 928 -4.87 6.59 6.91
C THR A 928 -5.17 5.23 6.29
N GLU A 929 -6.45 4.86 6.22
CA GLU A 929 -6.89 3.59 5.65
C GLU A 929 -6.76 3.58 4.13
N LEU A 930 -7.06 4.72 3.48
CA LEU A 930 -6.85 4.88 2.05
C LEU A 930 -5.37 4.81 1.68
N ASP A 931 -4.47 5.36 2.50
CA ASP A 931 -3.02 5.27 2.27
C ASP A 931 -2.52 3.82 2.32
N LEU A 932 -3.04 2.98 3.22
CA LEU A 932 -2.75 1.54 3.21
C LEU A 932 -3.15 0.91 1.87
N LEU A 933 -4.38 1.12 1.41
CA LEU A 933 -4.86 0.60 0.12
C LEU A 933 -3.97 1.07 -1.03
N ILE A 934 -3.62 2.36 -1.05
CA ILE A 934 -2.78 2.95 -2.11
C ILE A 934 -1.37 2.35 -2.10
N ARG A 935 -0.76 2.16 -0.92
CA ARG A 935 0.56 1.57 -0.80
C ARG A 935 0.57 0.10 -1.26
N VAL A 936 -0.43 -0.69 -0.87
CA VAL A 936 -0.57 -2.09 -1.30
C VAL A 936 -0.84 -2.17 -2.80
N ARG A 937 -1.75 -1.36 -3.35
CA ARG A 937 -2.03 -1.32 -4.80
C ARG A 937 -0.80 -0.96 -5.64
N VAL A 938 -0.04 0.05 -5.22
CA VAL A 938 1.17 0.44 -5.94
C VAL A 938 2.21 -0.67 -5.89
N LEU A 939 2.32 -1.35 -4.75
CA LEU A 939 3.22 -2.48 -4.62
C LEU A 939 2.78 -3.67 -5.49
N ALA A 940 1.47 -3.97 -5.50
CA ALA A 940 0.86 -5.03 -6.30
C ALA A 940 1.13 -4.82 -7.80
N SER A 941 0.80 -3.63 -8.30
CA SER A 941 1.00 -3.26 -9.72
C SER A 941 2.48 -3.21 -10.14
N ALA A 942 3.41 -2.91 -9.23
CA ALA A 942 4.84 -2.88 -9.54
C ALA A 942 5.48 -4.29 -9.58
N ASN A 943 4.96 -5.23 -8.80
CA ASN A 943 5.61 -6.51 -8.52
C ASN A 943 4.81 -7.75 -8.92
N ASN A 944 3.62 -7.60 -9.51
CA ASN A 944 2.70 -8.70 -9.86
C ASN A 944 2.33 -9.59 -8.66
N MET A 945 2.21 -8.99 -7.47
CA MET A 945 1.69 -9.67 -6.28
C MET A 945 0.25 -9.21 -6.05
N ASP A 946 -0.64 -10.12 -5.68
CA ASP A 946 -1.97 -9.78 -5.17
C ASP A 946 -1.89 -9.22 -3.74
N ALA A 947 -2.98 -8.60 -3.27
CA ALA A 947 -3.00 -8.00 -1.93
C ALA A 947 -2.77 -9.06 -0.84
N GLU A 948 -3.33 -10.26 -1.02
CA GLU A 948 -3.17 -11.38 -0.08
C GLU A 948 -1.70 -11.76 0.10
N THR A 949 -0.93 -11.94 -0.98
CA THR A 949 0.51 -12.25 -0.88
C THR A 949 1.27 -11.14 -0.14
N ILE A 950 0.95 -9.88 -0.41
CA ILE A 950 1.58 -8.73 0.26
C ILE A 950 1.29 -8.77 1.77
N PHE A 951 0.05 -9.03 2.18
CA PHE A 951 -0.32 -9.15 3.59
C PHE A 951 0.32 -10.36 4.25
N LEU A 952 0.30 -11.53 3.61
CA LEU A 952 0.94 -12.74 4.14
C LEU A 952 2.44 -12.53 4.39
N MET A 953 3.15 -11.88 3.47
CA MET A 953 4.58 -11.55 3.65
C MET A 953 4.80 -10.44 4.70
N GLY A 954 3.93 -9.43 4.75
CA GLY A 954 4.07 -8.29 5.67
C GLY A 954 3.68 -8.58 7.13
N LEU A 955 2.77 -9.55 7.33
CA LEU A 955 2.24 -9.95 8.64
C LEU A 955 2.99 -11.14 9.26
N LEU A 956 4.13 -11.56 8.67
CA LEU A 956 4.93 -12.65 9.21
C LEU A 956 5.36 -12.37 10.67
N PRO A 957 5.13 -13.32 11.60
CA PRO A 957 5.48 -13.13 13.00
C PRO A 957 7.00 -13.05 13.19
N GLN A 958 7.42 -12.31 14.22
CA GLN A 958 8.82 -12.28 14.65
C GLN A 958 9.30 -13.66 15.11
N ALA A 959 8.47 -14.34 15.92
CA ALA A 959 8.71 -15.70 16.37
C ALA A 959 8.45 -16.72 15.24
N LEU A 960 8.97 -17.94 15.41
CA LEU A 960 8.77 -19.02 14.45
C LEU A 960 7.30 -19.44 14.37
N GLY A 961 6.68 -19.24 13.20
CA GLY A 961 5.33 -19.72 12.88
C GLY A 961 5.33 -20.50 11.57
N ARG A 962 5.70 -21.79 11.60
CA ARG A 962 5.99 -22.59 10.40
C ARG A 962 4.91 -22.51 9.31
N GLU A 963 3.64 -22.60 9.71
CA GLU A 963 2.51 -22.53 8.79
C GLU A 963 2.44 -21.17 8.07
N ALA A 964 2.52 -20.05 8.80
CA ALA A 964 2.49 -18.72 8.21
C ALA A 964 3.64 -18.47 7.22
N TYR A 965 4.85 -18.94 7.54
CA TYR A 965 6.00 -18.83 6.63
C TYR A 965 5.85 -19.76 5.42
N ALA A 966 5.30 -20.96 5.57
CA ALA A 966 5.06 -21.87 4.45
C ALA A 966 4.01 -21.29 3.48
N THR A 967 2.87 -20.82 3.98
CA THR A 967 1.82 -20.19 3.16
C THR A 967 2.36 -18.95 2.43
N ALA A 968 3.08 -18.06 3.14
CA ALA A 968 3.66 -16.88 2.51
C ALA A 968 4.71 -17.24 1.44
N ALA A 969 5.49 -18.30 1.64
CA ALA A 969 6.48 -18.74 0.65
C ALA A 969 5.83 -19.34 -0.60
N GLU A 970 4.74 -20.08 -0.45
CA GLU A 970 3.98 -20.63 -1.57
C GLU A 970 3.36 -19.53 -2.43
N HIS A 971 2.63 -18.60 -1.80
CA HIS A 971 2.03 -17.44 -2.49
C HIS A 971 3.09 -16.55 -3.15
N ALA A 972 4.21 -16.29 -2.46
CA ALA A 972 5.32 -15.53 -3.03
C ALA A 972 5.92 -16.21 -4.28
N LEU A 973 6.00 -17.54 -4.32
CA LEU A 973 6.44 -18.26 -5.53
C LEU A 973 5.40 -18.25 -6.64
N GLN A 974 4.11 -18.35 -6.31
CA GLN A 974 3.03 -18.28 -7.29
C GLN A 974 3.01 -16.92 -8.00
N SER A 975 3.28 -15.83 -7.27
CA SER A 975 3.37 -14.47 -7.84
C SER A 975 4.45 -14.30 -8.92
N LEU A 976 5.46 -15.19 -8.97
CA LEU A 976 6.47 -15.16 -10.02
C LEU A 976 6.01 -15.83 -11.33
N ASN A 977 5.01 -16.71 -11.27
CA ASN A 977 4.56 -17.51 -12.41
C ASN A 977 3.25 -17.00 -13.02
N GLU A 978 2.38 -16.40 -12.20
CA GLU A 978 1.07 -15.93 -12.64
C GLU A 978 1.06 -14.41 -12.79
N THR A 979 0.63 -13.92 -13.95
CA THR A 979 0.19 -12.53 -14.08
C THR A 979 -1.30 -12.51 -13.72
N PRO A 980 -1.70 -11.95 -12.58
CA PRO A 980 -3.12 -11.84 -12.26
C PRO A 980 -3.83 -11.05 -13.37
N GLU A 981 -4.80 -11.66 -14.04
CA GLU A 981 -5.71 -10.92 -14.91
C GLU A 981 -6.64 -10.07 -14.02
N GLU A 982 -6.44 -8.76 -14.05
CA GLU A 982 -7.29 -7.82 -13.31
C GLU A 982 -8.70 -7.81 -13.92
N LEU A 983 -9.62 -8.54 -13.29
CA LEU A 983 -11.04 -8.50 -13.63
C LEU A 983 -11.63 -7.18 -13.10
N ILE A 984 -11.66 -6.17 -13.97
CA ILE A 984 -12.24 -4.87 -13.65
C ILE A 984 -13.77 -5.02 -13.62
N PRO A 985 -14.42 -4.78 -12.47
CA PRO A 985 -15.88 -4.87 -12.40
C PRO A 985 -16.51 -3.71 -13.18
N ASP A 986 -17.54 -4.02 -13.98
CA ASP A 986 -18.50 -2.98 -14.39
C ASP A 986 -19.29 -2.56 -13.16
N LEU A 987 -19.21 -1.27 -12.80
CA LEU A 987 -19.75 -0.74 -11.55
C LEU A 987 -21.26 -0.97 -11.43
N GLU A 988 -22.03 -0.72 -12.49
CA GLU A 988 -23.49 -0.82 -12.45
C GLU A 988 -23.92 -2.29 -12.36
N GLU A 989 -23.27 -3.16 -13.13
CA GLU A 989 -23.55 -4.59 -13.11
C GLU A 989 -23.18 -5.21 -11.76
N ALA A 990 -21.99 -4.90 -11.23
CA ALA A 990 -21.51 -5.43 -9.96
C ALA A 990 -22.38 -4.96 -8.79
N LEU A 991 -22.72 -3.67 -8.71
CA LEU A 991 -23.61 -3.16 -7.65
C LEU A 991 -25.03 -3.73 -7.75
N GLY A 992 -25.54 -3.93 -8.98
CA GLY A 992 -26.84 -4.57 -9.20
C GLY A 992 -26.89 -6.05 -8.78
N GLN A 993 -25.74 -6.73 -8.75
CA GLN A 993 -25.62 -8.08 -8.20
C GLN A 993 -25.57 -8.09 -6.66
N VAL A 994 -25.07 -7.03 -6.01
CA VAL A 994 -25.01 -6.96 -4.54
C VAL A 994 -26.41 -6.93 -3.91
N ALA A 995 -27.28 -6.05 -4.41
CA ALA A 995 -28.64 -5.95 -3.92
C ALA A 995 -29.62 -5.58 -5.02
N ARG A 996 -30.74 -6.29 -5.05
CA ARG A 996 -31.85 -6.05 -5.95
C ARG A 996 -33.02 -5.46 -5.19
N MET A 997 -33.50 -4.32 -5.65
CA MET A 997 -34.69 -3.66 -5.13
C MET A 997 -35.86 -3.87 -6.08
N THR A 998 -37.02 -4.22 -5.52
CA THR A 998 -38.31 -4.21 -6.22
C THR A 998 -39.33 -3.47 -5.37
N TRP A 999 -40.30 -2.80 -5.99
CA TRP A 999 -41.23 -1.96 -5.25
C TRP A 999 -42.65 -2.01 -5.81
N ILE A 1000 -43.61 -1.79 -4.92
CA ILE A 1000 -45.04 -1.75 -5.20
C ILE A 1000 -45.62 -0.53 -4.48
N VAL A 1001 -46.54 0.17 -5.15
CA VAL A 1001 -47.26 1.33 -4.59
C VAL A 1001 -48.74 1.00 -4.55
N ASP A 1002 -49.40 1.28 -3.44
CA ASP A 1002 -50.84 1.04 -3.28
C ASP A 1002 -51.71 1.99 -4.14
N LYS A 1003 -51.26 3.23 -4.34
CA LYS A 1003 -51.96 4.29 -5.09
C LYS A 1003 -50.99 5.19 -5.86
N THR A 1004 -51.31 5.48 -7.11
CA THR A 1004 -50.52 6.37 -7.98
C THR A 1004 -51.12 7.77 -8.14
N THR A 1005 -52.38 7.96 -7.75
CA THR A 1005 -53.09 9.25 -7.79
C THR A 1005 -53.47 9.69 -6.38
N LEU A 1006 -53.08 10.89 -6.00
CA LEU A 1006 -53.30 11.46 -4.67
C LEU A 1006 -53.96 12.82 -4.78
N ILE A 1007 -54.63 13.22 -3.69
CA ILE A 1007 -55.36 14.48 -3.60
C ILE A 1007 -54.54 15.46 -2.75
N ALA A 1008 -54.23 16.64 -3.30
CA ALA A 1008 -53.56 17.70 -2.55
C ALA A 1008 -54.41 18.19 -1.37
N ASN A 1009 -53.80 18.68 -0.29
CA ASN A 1009 -54.49 19.30 0.86
C ASN A 1009 -55.57 18.44 1.57
N LYS A 1010 -55.74 17.16 1.21
CA LYS A 1010 -56.73 16.28 1.84
C LYS A 1010 -56.15 15.67 3.13
N PRO A 1011 -56.76 15.91 4.30
CA PRO A 1011 -56.27 15.36 5.56
C PRO A 1011 -56.22 13.83 5.55
N GLY A 1012 -55.06 13.26 5.85
CA GLY A 1012 -54.85 11.81 5.93
C GLY A 1012 -54.70 11.10 4.59
N GLU A 1013 -54.68 11.82 3.46
CA GLU A 1013 -54.34 11.24 2.17
C GLU A 1013 -52.87 10.81 2.16
N LYS A 1014 -52.60 9.56 1.77
CA LYS A 1014 -51.24 9.01 1.69
C LYS A 1014 -51.17 7.86 0.69
N ALA A 1015 -49.97 7.63 0.17
CA ALA A 1015 -49.60 6.41 -0.55
C ALA A 1015 -48.61 5.59 0.30
N VAL A 1016 -48.77 4.28 0.31
CA VAL A 1016 -47.86 3.35 0.99
C VAL A 1016 -47.00 2.66 -0.06
N PHE A 1017 -45.68 2.84 0.09
CA PHE A 1017 -44.66 2.21 -0.72
C PHE A 1017 -44.12 1.00 0.00
N THR A 1018 -44.09 -0.14 -0.68
CA THR A 1018 -43.50 -1.38 -0.17
C THR A 1018 -42.32 -1.74 -1.05
N VAL A 1019 -41.12 -1.78 -0.48
CA VAL A 1019 -39.87 -2.18 -1.15
C VAL A 1019 -39.44 -3.53 -0.62
N THR A 1020 -39.06 -4.44 -1.51
CA THR A 1020 -38.42 -5.71 -1.19
C THR A 1020 -36.97 -5.68 -1.67
N VAL A 1021 -36.05 -5.97 -0.75
CA VAL A 1021 -34.60 -5.97 -0.98
C VAL A 1021 -34.06 -7.40 -0.83
N THR A 1022 -33.39 -7.90 -1.86
CA THR A 1022 -32.77 -9.25 -1.88
C THR A 1022 -31.34 -9.22 -2.37
N ASP A 1023 -30.54 -10.22 -2.01
CA ASP A 1023 -29.20 -10.47 -2.58
C ASP A 1023 -29.25 -11.07 -4.00
N ALA A 1024 -28.07 -11.37 -4.58
CA ALA A 1024 -27.93 -12.05 -5.87
C ALA A 1024 -28.66 -13.40 -5.95
N ASN A 1025 -28.76 -14.10 -4.82
CA ASN A 1025 -29.37 -15.43 -4.68
C ASN A 1025 -30.88 -15.36 -4.37
N LEU A 1026 -31.48 -14.17 -4.40
CA LEU A 1026 -32.88 -13.90 -4.04
C LEU A 1026 -33.20 -14.14 -2.55
N SER A 1027 -32.19 -14.13 -1.68
CA SER A 1027 -32.36 -14.16 -0.23
C SER A 1027 -32.73 -12.75 0.28
N PRO A 1028 -33.70 -12.61 1.20
CA PRO A 1028 -34.09 -11.31 1.74
C PRO A 1028 -33.00 -10.70 2.63
N LEU A 1029 -32.75 -9.39 2.51
CA LEU A 1029 -31.79 -8.66 3.33
C LEU A 1029 -32.48 -7.88 4.44
N SER A 1030 -32.15 -8.17 5.71
CA SER A 1030 -32.81 -7.60 6.88
C SER A 1030 -32.04 -6.44 7.53
N GLY A 1031 -32.76 -5.45 8.05
CA GLY A 1031 -32.18 -4.31 8.77
C GLY A 1031 -31.47 -3.29 7.87
N VAL A 1032 -31.75 -3.32 6.56
CA VAL A 1032 -31.19 -2.38 5.58
C VAL A 1032 -32.08 -1.14 5.50
N THR A 1033 -31.48 0.05 5.61
CA THR A 1033 -32.21 1.32 5.48
C THR A 1033 -32.44 1.66 4.00
N VAL A 1034 -33.71 1.91 3.66
CA VAL A 1034 -34.15 2.45 2.37
C VAL A 1034 -34.38 3.95 2.52
N TYR A 1035 -33.61 4.71 1.77
CA TYR A 1035 -33.75 6.16 1.70
C TYR A 1035 -34.68 6.54 0.56
N TRP A 1036 -35.35 7.67 0.75
CA TRP A 1036 -36.36 8.16 -0.18
C TRP A 1036 -36.16 9.65 -0.44
N GLN A 1037 -36.43 10.06 -1.68
CA GLN A 1037 -36.47 11.46 -2.09
C GLN A 1037 -37.66 11.66 -3.02
N SER A 1038 -38.39 12.77 -2.86
CA SER A 1038 -39.50 13.12 -3.74
C SER A 1038 -39.36 14.55 -4.25
N SER A 1039 -39.79 14.81 -5.48
CA SER A 1039 -39.87 16.17 -6.04
C SER A 1039 -41.01 17.01 -5.46
N LEU A 1040 -42.05 16.37 -4.93
CA LEU A 1040 -43.20 17.01 -4.26
C LEU A 1040 -43.65 16.13 -3.08
N GLY A 1041 -44.17 16.73 -2.00
CA GLY A 1041 -44.59 15.99 -0.81
C GLY A 1041 -43.41 15.48 0.04
N VAL A 1042 -43.72 14.68 1.07
CA VAL A 1042 -42.74 14.19 2.04
C VAL A 1042 -42.87 12.68 2.19
N ILE A 1043 -41.73 11.99 2.24
CA ILE A 1043 -41.61 10.56 2.52
C ILE A 1043 -40.42 10.34 3.46
N SER A 1044 -40.59 9.48 4.45
CA SER A 1044 -39.57 9.17 5.45
C SER A 1044 -38.80 7.92 5.08
N LYS A 1045 -37.55 7.81 5.55
CA LYS A 1045 -36.76 6.58 5.48
C LYS A 1045 -37.46 5.41 6.18
N SER A 1046 -37.19 4.20 5.71
CA SER A 1046 -37.74 2.96 6.26
C SER A 1046 -36.69 1.85 6.27
N ASP A 1047 -36.76 0.93 7.24
CA ASP A 1047 -35.83 -0.19 7.37
C ASP A 1047 -36.50 -1.51 6.96
N THR A 1048 -35.72 -2.43 6.39
CA THR A 1048 -36.25 -3.76 6.01
C THR A 1048 -36.45 -4.65 7.22
N ASP A 1049 -37.58 -5.36 7.23
CA ASP A 1049 -37.88 -6.39 8.22
C ASP A 1049 -37.11 -7.71 7.97
N PRO A 1050 -37.28 -8.78 8.78
CA PRO A 1050 -36.63 -10.08 8.54
C PRO A 1050 -37.01 -10.78 7.23
N SER A 1051 -38.03 -10.30 6.51
CA SER A 1051 -38.40 -10.77 5.18
C SER A 1051 -37.86 -9.89 4.05
N GLY A 1052 -37.00 -8.92 4.38
CA GLY A 1052 -36.40 -8.00 3.42
C GLY A 1052 -37.36 -6.93 2.92
N VAL A 1053 -38.46 -6.67 3.64
CA VAL A 1053 -39.52 -5.75 3.22
C VAL A 1053 -39.48 -4.46 4.05
N ALA A 1054 -39.42 -3.31 3.39
CA ALA A 1054 -39.51 -1.99 4.00
C ALA A 1054 -40.78 -1.27 3.52
N THR A 1055 -41.49 -0.60 4.42
CA THR A 1055 -42.70 0.18 4.09
C THR A 1055 -42.51 1.65 4.43
N ALA A 1056 -42.86 2.54 3.50
CA ALA A 1056 -42.74 3.99 3.67
C ALA A 1056 -44.05 4.69 3.27
N GLU A 1057 -44.44 5.69 4.05
CA GLU A 1057 -45.64 6.48 3.80
C GLU A 1057 -45.27 7.80 3.10
N PHE A 1058 -45.85 8.03 1.93
CA PHE A 1058 -45.76 9.28 1.20
C PHE A 1058 -46.99 10.14 1.50
N VAL A 1059 -46.76 11.40 1.89
CA VAL A 1059 -47.81 12.39 2.17
C VAL A 1059 -47.76 13.50 1.10
N PRO A 1060 -48.84 13.74 0.34
CA PRO A 1060 -48.91 14.81 -0.65
C PRO A 1060 -48.95 16.18 0.05
N GLY A 1061 -48.23 17.15 -0.51
CA GLY A 1061 -48.24 18.53 -0.01
C GLY A 1061 -49.44 19.36 -0.51
N ASN A 1062 -49.28 20.68 -0.45
CA ASN A 1062 -50.26 21.65 -0.98
C ASN A 1062 -50.05 21.97 -2.47
N ILE A 1063 -48.95 21.50 -3.07
CA ILE A 1063 -48.59 21.73 -4.47
C ILE A 1063 -49.10 20.55 -5.30
N MET A 1064 -49.94 20.82 -6.29
CA MET A 1064 -50.40 19.85 -7.29
C MET A 1064 -49.38 19.70 -8.42
N GLY A 1065 -49.31 18.50 -9.00
CA GLY A 1065 -48.40 18.18 -10.09
C GLY A 1065 -47.92 16.74 -10.04
N THR A 1066 -46.87 16.46 -10.79
CA THR A 1066 -46.26 15.13 -10.88
C THR A 1066 -45.11 15.01 -9.88
N ALA A 1067 -45.26 14.14 -8.89
CA ALA A 1067 -44.21 13.82 -7.93
C ALA A 1067 -43.38 12.63 -8.44
N THR A 1068 -42.07 12.83 -8.59
CA THR A 1068 -41.12 11.76 -8.92
C THR A 1068 -40.44 11.30 -7.65
N LEU A 1069 -40.55 10.00 -7.35
CA LEU A 1069 -39.89 9.39 -6.20
C LEU A 1069 -38.63 8.64 -6.62
N TYR A 1070 -37.59 8.80 -5.83
CA TYR A 1070 -36.33 8.07 -5.90
C TYR A 1070 -36.12 7.30 -4.61
N CYS A 1071 -35.53 6.11 -4.71
CA CYS A 1071 -35.08 5.32 -3.58
C CYS A 1071 -33.65 4.81 -3.78
N TRP A 1072 -32.93 4.59 -2.69
CA TRP A 1072 -31.58 4.02 -2.70
C TRP A 1072 -31.26 3.36 -1.36
N LEU A 1073 -30.17 2.58 -1.35
CA LEU A 1073 -29.59 1.95 -0.16
C LEU A 1073 -28.22 2.60 0.12
N ASP A 1074 -27.67 2.33 1.30
CA ASP A 1074 -26.33 2.81 1.68
C ASP A 1074 -25.28 2.42 0.62
N LEU A 1075 -24.55 3.41 0.10
CA LEU A 1075 -23.51 3.28 -0.94
C LEU A 1075 -24.00 2.84 -2.34
N LEU A 1076 -25.30 2.67 -2.58
CA LEU A 1076 -25.85 2.39 -3.91
C LEU A 1076 -26.38 3.66 -4.60
N GLU A 1077 -26.47 3.62 -5.92
CA GLU A 1077 -26.99 4.74 -6.72
C GLU A 1077 -28.50 4.94 -6.56
N LYS A 1078 -28.96 6.17 -6.83
CA LYS A 1078 -30.38 6.54 -6.74
C LYS A 1078 -31.17 5.95 -7.90
N LEU A 1079 -32.18 5.14 -7.56
CA LEU A 1079 -33.10 4.55 -8.52
C LEU A 1079 -34.42 5.33 -8.55
N GLN A 1080 -34.95 5.58 -9.74
CA GLN A 1080 -36.29 6.15 -9.88
C GLN A 1080 -37.34 5.07 -9.58
N ALA A 1081 -38.08 5.24 -8.48
CA ALA A 1081 -39.04 4.25 -8.01
C ALA A 1081 -40.38 4.37 -8.76
N ALA A 1082 -41.11 5.47 -8.53
CA ALA A 1082 -42.43 5.66 -9.10
C ALA A 1082 -42.74 7.13 -9.38
N THR A 1083 -43.78 7.35 -10.17
CA THR A 1083 -44.32 8.68 -10.45
C THR A 1083 -45.75 8.76 -9.92
N LEU A 1084 -46.04 9.74 -9.07
CA LEU A 1084 -47.35 9.98 -8.50
C LEU A 1084 -47.97 11.24 -9.10
N ILE A 1085 -49.28 11.22 -9.32
CA ILE A 1085 -50.05 12.38 -9.77
C ILE A 1085 -50.79 12.95 -8.57
N ILE A 1086 -50.41 14.16 -8.15
CA ILE A 1086 -51.09 14.90 -7.09
C ILE A 1086 -52.03 15.90 -7.75
N GLY A 1087 -53.32 15.66 -7.63
CA GLY A 1087 -54.37 16.47 -8.26
C GLY A 1087 -55.45 16.91 -7.29
N PRO A 1088 -56.51 17.57 -7.80
CA PRO A 1088 -57.71 17.87 -7.02
C PRO A 1088 -58.58 16.62 -6.81
N ASP A 1089 -59.50 16.66 -5.84
CA ASP A 1089 -60.46 15.58 -5.60
C ASP A 1089 -61.57 15.58 -6.66
N PRO A 1090 -61.57 14.64 -7.62
CA PRO A 1090 -62.47 14.67 -8.77
C PRO A 1090 -63.94 14.54 -8.37
N ALA A 1091 -64.25 13.89 -7.25
CA ALA A 1091 -65.62 13.67 -6.80
C ALA A 1091 -66.26 14.92 -6.17
N THR A 1092 -65.45 15.94 -5.88
CA THR A 1092 -65.85 17.10 -5.08
C THR A 1092 -65.49 18.43 -5.74
N LEU A 1093 -64.94 18.35 -6.96
CA LEU A 1093 -64.79 19.48 -7.85
C LEU A 1093 -66.16 20.10 -8.12
N GLU A 1094 -66.27 21.38 -7.81
CA GLU A 1094 -67.44 22.20 -8.05
C GLU A 1094 -67.01 23.60 -8.51
N PHE A 1095 -67.99 24.41 -8.90
CA PHE A 1095 -67.81 25.84 -9.12
C PHE A 1095 -68.48 26.59 -7.96
N PRO A 1096 -67.71 27.06 -6.97
CA PRO A 1096 -68.29 27.83 -5.87
C PRO A 1096 -68.94 29.10 -6.42
N SER A 1097 -70.18 29.39 -6.03
CA SER A 1097 -70.94 30.55 -6.53
C SER A 1097 -70.22 31.89 -6.35
N MET A 1098 -69.43 32.03 -5.27
CA MET A 1098 -68.61 33.22 -5.01
C MET A 1098 -67.44 33.42 -5.99
N LEU A 1099 -67.10 32.41 -6.80
CA LEU A 1099 -66.03 32.43 -7.80
C LEU A 1099 -66.58 32.29 -9.23
N MET A 1100 -67.89 32.48 -9.41
CA MET A 1100 -68.57 32.60 -10.69
C MET A 1100 -68.79 34.08 -11.03
N SER A 1101 -68.80 34.43 -12.31
CA SER A 1101 -69.10 35.78 -12.78
C SER A 1101 -70.55 36.15 -12.49
N GLU A 1102 -70.78 37.38 -12.02
CA GLU A 1102 -72.13 37.93 -11.90
C GLU A 1102 -72.80 38.05 -13.27
N VAL A 1103 -74.08 37.72 -13.32
CA VAL A 1103 -74.91 37.84 -14.52
C VAL A 1103 -75.43 39.29 -14.63
N PRO A 1104 -75.61 39.87 -15.82
CA PRO A 1104 -76.15 41.22 -15.95
C PRO A 1104 -77.56 41.37 -15.37
N ASP A 1105 -77.75 42.28 -14.41
CA ASP A 1105 -79.06 42.64 -13.82
C ASP A 1105 -80.07 43.25 -14.81
N ARG A 1106 -79.62 43.61 -16.01
CA ARG A 1106 -80.42 44.27 -17.04
C ARG A 1106 -80.41 43.43 -18.31
N GLU A 1107 -81.55 43.49 -19.01
CA GLU A 1107 -81.72 42.82 -20.30
C GLU A 1107 -80.56 43.12 -21.25
N VAL A 1108 -79.88 42.07 -21.71
CA VAL A 1108 -78.73 42.15 -22.60
C VAL A 1108 -79.23 42.57 -24.00
N PRO A 1109 -78.77 43.71 -24.55
CA PRO A 1109 -79.23 44.20 -25.85
C PRO A 1109 -79.01 43.19 -26.99
N PHE A 1110 -79.91 43.21 -27.98
CA PHE A 1110 -79.85 42.32 -29.15
C PHE A 1110 -78.50 42.43 -29.87
N GLY A 1111 -77.82 41.29 -30.06
CA GLY A 1111 -76.53 41.18 -30.76
C GLY A 1111 -75.27 41.37 -29.90
N GLN A 1112 -75.42 41.64 -28.59
CA GLN A 1112 -74.29 41.73 -27.67
C GLN A 1112 -73.95 40.36 -27.06
N SER A 1113 -72.66 40.01 -27.02
CA SER A 1113 -72.14 38.85 -26.30
C SER A 1113 -71.75 39.25 -24.89
N ILE A 1114 -71.97 38.36 -23.93
CA ILE A 1114 -71.51 38.51 -22.54
C ILE A 1114 -70.54 37.38 -22.22
N GLU A 1115 -69.48 37.73 -21.51
CA GLU A 1115 -68.46 36.77 -21.06
C GLU A 1115 -68.87 36.28 -19.67
N LEU A 1116 -69.04 34.97 -19.52
CA LEU A 1116 -69.22 34.31 -18.23
C LEU A 1116 -67.95 33.55 -17.88
N PHE A 1117 -67.59 33.53 -16.60
CA PHE A 1117 -66.45 32.76 -16.13
C PHE A 1117 -66.74 32.08 -14.79
N ALA A 1118 -66.07 30.95 -14.54
CA ALA A 1118 -66.14 30.25 -13.27
C ALA A 1118 -64.80 29.61 -12.92
N VAL A 1119 -64.39 29.72 -11.65
CA VAL A 1119 -63.18 29.03 -11.14
C VAL A 1119 -63.58 27.74 -10.45
N MET A 1120 -63.02 26.63 -10.93
CA MET A 1120 -63.24 25.30 -10.39
C MET A 1120 -62.35 25.05 -9.17
N LYS A 1121 -62.96 24.59 -8.06
CA LYS A 1121 -62.25 24.14 -6.86
C LYS A 1121 -62.86 22.88 -6.28
N ASP A 1122 -62.05 22.08 -5.61
CA ASP A 1122 -62.55 21.00 -4.75
C ASP A 1122 -62.82 21.49 -3.31
N ARG A 1123 -63.36 20.61 -2.47
CA ARG A 1123 -63.62 20.90 -1.04
C ARG A 1123 -62.35 21.18 -0.22
N PHE A 1124 -61.18 20.85 -0.73
CA PHE A 1124 -59.87 21.07 -0.10
C PHE A 1124 -59.17 22.30 -0.68
N THR A 1125 -59.91 23.14 -1.43
CA THR A 1125 -59.46 24.39 -2.06
C THR A 1125 -58.47 24.22 -3.21
N ASN A 1126 -58.28 23.00 -3.71
CA ASN A 1126 -57.42 22.73 -4.86
C ASN A 1126 -58.10 23.17 -6.16
N LEU A 1127 -57.33 23.74 -7.09
CA LEU A 1127 -57.85 24.20 -8.38
C LEU A 1127 -58.05 23.02 -9.34
N GLY A 1128 -59.21 22.98 -10.00
CA GLY A 1128 -59.46 22.02 -11.08
C GLY A 1128 -58.77 22.47 -12.37
N ILE A 1129 -57.46 22.23 -12.51
CA ILE A 1129 -56.66 22.64 -13.68
C ILE A 1129 -56.75 21.59 -14.80
N GLY A 1130 -56.99 22.01 -16.06
CA GLY A 1130 -57.01 21.12 -17.21
C GLY A 1130 -58.19 20.14 -17.23
N ILE A 1131 -59.28 20.46 -16.54
CA ILE A 1131 -60.48 19.62 -16.44
C ILE A 1131 -61.45 19.98 -17.58
N PRO A 1132 -61.98 18.99 -18.32
CA PRO A 1132 -62.96 19.23 -19.37
C PRO A 1132 -64.31 19.62 -18.76
N VAL A 1133 -64.90 20.67 -19.31
CA VAL A 1133 -66.18 21.22 -18.88
C VAL A 1133 -67.03 21.53 -20.10
N ARG A 1134 -68.33 21.31 -19.98
CA ARG A 1134 -69.30 21.53 -21.03
C ARG A 1134 -70.30 22.58 -20.60
N TRP A 1135 -70.45 23.60 -21.42
CA TRP A 1135 -71.38 24.68 -21.21
C TRP A 1135 -72.70 24.37 -21.91
N GLY A 1136 -73.78 24.39 -21.16
CA GLY A 1136 -75.14 24.15 -21.63
C GLY A 1136 -76.06 25.31 -21.27
N TRP A 1137 -77.30 25.25 -21.76
CA TRP A 1137 -78.33 26.20 -21.39
C TRP A 1137 -79.71 25.58 -21.48
N GLU A 1138 -80.66 26.15 -20.72
CA GLU A 1138 -82.08 25.84 -20.79
C GLU A 1138 -82.88 27.15 -20.92
N ALA A 1139 -83.89 27.16 -21.79
CA ALA A 1139 -84.77 28.31 -21.93
C ALA A 1139 -85.89 28.28 -20.89
N ILE A 1140 -86.09 29.39 -20.20
CA ILE A 1140 -87.15 29.52 -19.20
C ILE A 1140 -88.38 30.15 -19.87
N PRO A 1141 -89.56 29.55 -19.73
CA PRO A 1141 -90.80 30.16 -20.22
C PRO A 1141 -91.08 31.47 -19.47
N ASP A 1142 -91.38 32.55 -20.18
CA ASP A 1142 -91.85 33.81 -19.57
C ASP A 1142 -93.10 33.57 -18.70
N GLU A 1143 -93.31 34.38 -17.66
CA GLU A 1143 -94.44 34.31 -16.70
C GLU A 1143 -95.85 34.32 -17.34
N SER A 1144 -95.94 34.57 -18.65
CA SER A 1144 -97.17 34.57 -19.45
C SER A 1144 -97.50 33.21 -20.10
N GLY A 1145 -96.64 32.20 -20.00
CA GLY A 1145 -96.89 30.84 -20.53
C GLY A 1145 -96.94 30.75 -22.06
N ILE A 1146 -96.55 31.80 -22.79
CA ILE A 1146 -96.42 31.80 -24.25
C ILE A 1146 -94.92 31.65 -24.58
N ALA A 1147 -94.52 30.48 -25.06
CA ALA A 1147 -93.18 30.29 -25.59
C ALA A 1147 -92.98 31.20 -26.82
N ARG A 1148 -91.96 32.08 -26.80
CA ARG A 1148 -91.45 32.68 -28.05
C ARG A 1148 -91.00 31.53 -28.95
N ASP A 1149 -91.26 31.60 -30.25
CA ASP A 1149 -90.91 30.53 -31.20
C ASP A 1149 -89.43 30.15 -31.07
N ASN A 1150 -89.18 28.94 -30.53
CA ASN A 1150 -87.90 28.25 -30.49
C ASN A 1150 -86.69 29.12 -30.04
N PRO A 1151 -86.60 29.51 -28.74
CA PRO A 1151 -85.52 30.36 -28.25
C PRO A 1151 -84.16 29.67 -28.41
N GLN A 1152 -83.17 30.37 -28.95
CA GLN A 1152 -81.82 29.85 -29.18
C GLN A 1152 -80.76 30.72 -28.49
N LEU A 1153 -79.93 30.06 -27.68
CA LEU A 1153 -78.71 30.62 -27.12
C LEU A 1153 -77.49 29.97 -27.80
N THR A 1154 -76.51 30.79 -28.17
CA THR A 1154 -75.23 30.34 -28.72
C THR A 1154 -74.15 30.54 -27.67
N ILE A 1155 -73.44 29.47 -27.37
CA ILE A 1155 -72.33 29.42 -26.42
C ILE A 1155 -71.04 29.16 -27.21
N ARG A 1156 -69.97 29.93 -26.97
CA ARG A 1156 -68.69 29.78 -27.67
C ARG A 1156 -67.51 29.95 -26.71
N PRO A 1157 -66.64 28.94 -26.54
CA PRO A 1157 -66.82 27.53 -26.91
C PRO A 1157 -67.83 26.81 -26.00
N ASP A 1158 -68.57 25.83 -26.53
CA ASP A 1158 -69.48 24.97 -25.75
C ASP A 1158 -68.73 23.84 -25.01
N ASP A 1159 -67.59 23.38 -25.53
CA ASP A 1159 -66.65 22.49 -24.83
C ASP A 1159 -65.34 23.23 -24.52
N ALA A 1160 -64.91 23.24 -23.25
CA ALA A 1160 -63.71 23.96 -22.81
C ALA A 1160 -62.88 23.14 -21.81
N LEU A 1161 -61.61 23.51 -21.64
CA LEU A 1161 -60.75 23.04 -20.55
C LEU A 1161 -60.51 24.20 -19.58
N THR A 1162 -60.52 23.93 -18.29
CA THR A 1162 -60.09 24.92 -17.30
C THR A 1162 -58.59 25.22 -17.46
N ASN A 1163 -58.22 26.50 -17.36
CA ASN A 1163 -56.83 26.94 -17.50
C ASN A 1163 -56.00 26.73 -16.20
N ASP A 1164 -54.76 27.21 -16.19
CA ASP A 1164 -53.81 27.09 -15.07
C ASP A 1164 -54.28 27.71 -13.73
N LYS A 1165 -55.37 28.50 -13.77
CA LYS A 1165 -56.03 29.06 -12.58
C LYS A 1165 -57.33 28.32 -12.21
N GLY A 1166 -57.61 27.19 -12.83
CA GLY A 1166 -58.88 26.47 -12.72
C GLY A 1166 -60.06 27.21 -13.34
N LEU A 1167 -59.82 28.25 -14.15
CA LEU A 1167 -60.85 29.12 -14.72
C LEU A 1167 -61.34 28.55 -16.06
N THR A 1168 -62.65 28.51 -16.25
CA THR A 1168 -63.30 28.33 -17.56
C THR A 1168 -64.08 29.60 -17.90
N GLN A 1169 -64.06 29.99 -19.18
CA GLN A 1169 -64.70 31.21 -19.67
C GLN A 1169 -65.47 30.91 -20.96
N VAL A 1170 -66.59 31.61 -21.16
CA VAL A 1170 -67.42 31.41 -22.34
C VAL A 1170 -68.12 32.69 -22.76
N ASP A 1171 -68.29 32.87 -24.07
CA ASP A 1171 -69.10 33.92 -24.65
C ASP A 1171 -70.52 33.41 -24.94
N VAL A 1172 -71.51 34.07 -24.34
CA VAL A 1172 -72.93 33.73 -24.48
C VAL A 1172 -73.68 34.84 -25.21
N SER A 1173 -74.41 34.48 -26.27
CA SER A 1173 -75.25 35.42 -27.04
C SER A 1173 -76.53 34.75 -27.54
N SER A 1174 -77.63 35.50 -27.66
CA SER A 1174 -78.89 34.99 -28.23
C SER A 1174 -79.27 35.75 -29.50
N ALA A 1175 -79.63 34.99 -30.56
CA ALA A 1175 -80.11 35.54 -31.83
C ALA A 1175 -81.64 35.75 -31.85
N THR A 1176 -82.37 35.18 -30.89
CA THR A 1176 -83.84 35.23 -30.81
C THR A 1176 -84.34 36.06 -29.61
N GLY A 1177 -83.48 36.30 -28.61
CA GLY A 1177 -83.85 36.83 -27.30
C GLY A 1177 -84.58 35.79 -26.44
N GLY A 1178 -84.71 36.06 -25.14
CA GLY A 1178 -85.31 35.15 -24.15
C GLY A 1178 -84.57 35.14 -22.82
N THR A 1179 -85.18 34.51 -21.81
CA THR A 1179 -84.56 34.27 -20.50
C THR A 1179 -83.99 32.85 -20.47
N PHE A 1180 -82.70 32.73 -20.20
CA PHE A 1180 -81.96 31.47 -20.23
C PHE A 1180 -81.25 31.23 -18.90
N GLU A 1181 -81.24 29.98 -18.47
CA GLU A 1181 -80.35 29.50 -17.40
C GLU A 1181 -79.13 28.86 -18.07
N VAL A 1182 -77.95 29.43 -17.85
CA VAL A 1182 -76.70 28.88 -18.35
C VAL A 1182 -76.15 27.91 -17.31
N LYS A 1183 -75.70 26.74 -17.74
CA LYS A 1183 -75.16 25.71 -16.87
C LYS A 1183 -73.77 25.26 -17.30
N ILE A 1184 -72.96 24.86 -16.33
CA ILE A 1184 -71.66 24.21 -16.56
C ILE A 1184 -71.75 22.78 -16.02
N ASP A 1185 -71.53 21.82 -16.92
CA ASP A 1185 -71.40 20.41 -16.61
C ASP A 1185 -69.91 20.04 -16.55
N ILE A 1186 -69.48 19.37 -15.47
CA ILE A 1186 -68.11 18.86 -15.34
C ILE A 1186 -68.02 17.49 -16.04
N GLU A 1187 -67.19 17.35 -17.07
CA GLU A 1187 -67.07 16.11 -17.84
C GLU A 1187 -66.05 15.13 -17.22
N LEU A 1188 -66.24 14.80 -15.94
CA LEU A 1188 -65.42 13.82 -15.22
C LEU A 1188 -66.22 12.57 -14.82
N PRO A 1189 -65.70 11.35 -15.03
CA PRO A 1189 -66.36 10.12 -14.59
C PRO A 1189 -66.60 10.13 -13.07
N GLY A 1190 -67.86 10.05 -12.65
CA GLY A 1190 -68.25 10.01 -11.23
C GLY A 1190 -68.53 11.37 -10.59
N ASN A 1191 -68.43 12.47 -11.35
CA ASN A 1191 -68.85 13.80 -10.92
C ASN A 1191 -70.12 14.20 -11.69
N ASN A 1192 -71.24 14.43 -10.99
CA ASN A 1192 -72.52 14.87 -11.57
C ASN A 1192 -72.85 16.31 -11.18
N THR A 1193 -71.85 17.09 -10.80
CA THR A 1193 -72.05 18.45 -10.29
C THR A 1193 -72.29 19.38 -11.47
N VAL A 1194 -73.44 20.05 -11.46
CA VAL A 1194 -73.84 21.03 -12.45
C VAL A 1194 -73.91 22.38 -11.75
N ALA A 1195 -73.16 23.36 -12.24
CA ALA A 1195 -73.23 24.73 -11.73
C ALA A 1195 -74.20 25.55 -12.59
N LEU A 1196 -75.14 26.24 -11.95
CA LEU A 1196 -76.13 27.07 -12.62
C LEU A 1196 -75.80 28.54 -12.38
N PHE A 1197 -75.80 29.34 -13.44
CA PHE A 1197 -75.79 30.79 -13.32
C PHE A 1197 -77.21 31.30 -13.04
N GLU A 1198 -77.31 32.49 -12.46
CA GLU A 1198 -78.60 33.20 -12.39
C GLU A 1198 -79.17 33.48 -13.80
N TYR A 1199 -80.47 33.73 -13.88
CA TYR A 1199 -81.17 33.84 -15.15
C TYR A 1199 -80.70 35.05 -15.98
N ILE A 1200 -80.39 34.81 -17.25
CA ILE A 1200 -79.92 35.84 -18.18
C ILE A 1200 -81.02 36.15 -19.19
N THR A 1201 -81.48 37.40 -19.25
CA THR A 1201 -82.48 37.84 -20.23
C THR A 1201 -81.80 38.58 -21.38
N PHE A 1202 -82.00 38.11 -22.62
CA PHE A 1202 -81.55 38.76 -23.85
C PHE A 1202 -82.73 39.39 -24.61
N ALA A 1203 -82.53 40.61 -25.11
CA ALA A 1203 -83.50 41.30 -25.95
C ALA A 1203 -83.63 40.63 -27.33
N GLY A 1204 -84.87 40.48 -27.80
CA GLY A 1204 -85.18 39.95 -29.13
C GLY A 1204 -84.90 40.96 -30.26
N PRO A 1205 -84.85 40.50 -31.53
CA PRO A 1205 -84.63 41.38 -32.67
C PRO A 1205 -85.68 42.50 -32.73
N PRO A 1206 -85.31 43.74 -33.06
CA PRO A 1206 -86.27 44.83 -33.18
C PRO A 1206 -87.30 44.52 -34.27
N LEU A 1207 -88.59 44.55 -33.93
CA LEU A 1207 -89.70 44.37 -34.87
C LEU A 1207 -89.63 45.43 -35.98
N LEU A 1208 -89.20 45.04 -37.18
CA LEU A 1208 -89.35 45.84 -38.39
C LEU A 1208 -90.85 45.97 -38.67
N ARG A 1209 -91.38 47.19 -38.50
CA ARG A 1209 -92.78 47.54 -38.75
C ARG A 1209 -93.15 47.47 -40.22
#